data_AF-A0AA39SIE0-F1
#
_entry.id   AF-A0AA39SIE0-F1
#
_cell.length_a   1.000
_cell.length_b   1.000
_cell.length_c   1.000
_cell.angle_alpha   90.00
_cell.angle_beta   90.00
_cell.angle_gamma   90.00
#
_symmetry.space_group_name_H-M   'P 1'
#
loop_
_entity.id
_entity.type
_entity.pdbx_description
1 polymer ?
#
loop_
_entity_poly.entity_id
_entity_poly.type
_entity_poly.pdbx_seq_one_letter_code
_entity_poly.pdbx_strand_id
1 'polypeptide(L)'
;MLCSRAIGNLNPKLEFVEHSPQKFPRMLLLPDYDPNDYEAGMRLLEDLTTNADQIQKQVLKEILHRNSHTEYLRGFLNDDDEYDDAEVFKNKVPVVNYEDTIPYIQRIANGEPSQIISAQPITEFLTSSGTSGGQPKMMPSTAEDLDRKTFFYNMLVPVMNKYVDGLDQGKGMYLLFIKPEICTPSGLMARPVLTSYYKSKNFRNRPFNRFNVYTSPDETILCPDSKQSMYSQLLCGLVQRDEVLRVGAVFSSAFLRAIKFLEDHWKELCTNIRSGHVSDWITDPSCRKAVSIMLNEPNQELADLIEQECGGGKSWEGIIKRIWPRTKYIEVIVTGSMAQYIPTLEFYSGGLPLISTMYASSECYFGINIKPLCMPCDVSYTLLPNMAYFEFLPVKKNSGGGELSQDQVHSNGGSGGDDKEEIMETVDLVNVKLGHYYELVVTTFTGLYRYRVGDILMVTGFHNNAPQFRFVHRRNVVLSIDTDKTNEEDLLKALTQAKLVIEPLGFLLTEYTSYADTSSIPGHYVLFWELKMKGSNGLLPELDTFIMEQCCSTMEESLDSVYRRCRKKDNSIGPLEIRVVTHGTFDALMDLCVSQGSSVNQYKTPRCIKSEEAINLLNSKVILHASQLKEVEKLKIQVRGELLAIAAKHSALSEQLNLIDAIERLGLGYHFETEIEQLLRHVYDSYDHHIINNDHIGLYIAALCFRLLRQHGHHVSCDIFNKFKDDKGNFKESLKSDMCGMLSLYEAAQLILHGEDILEEAIDFTATHLKLMAGNINNPLTAQQILHVLKWPLHKAVPRIETRRYISIYQDNQALLRLAKLDFNLLQALHKKELCELSE
;
A
#
# COMPACT_ATOMS: atom_id res chain seq x y z
N MET A 1 44.68 34.91 -42.16
CA MET A 1 44.92 36.24 -42.75
C MET A 1 43.56 36.92 -42.84
N LEU A 2 43.19 37.74 -41.86
CA LEU A 2 43.35 39.22 -41.87
C LEU A 2 42.50 39.84 -43.00
N CYS A 3 41.34 40.42 -42.66
CA CYS A 3 41.12 41.87 -42.45
C CYS A 3 40.27 42.42 -43.63
N SER A 4 39.34 43.37 -43.50
CA SER A 4 38.89 44.23 -42.41
C SER A 4 37.74 45.13 -42.90
N ARG A 5 37.04 45.76 -41.94
CA ARG A 5 36.29 47.04 -42.00
C ARG A 5 34.97 47.11 -42.79
N ALA A 6 33.99 47.94 -42.46
CA ALA A 6 33.51 48.61 -41.24
C ALA A 6 32.40 49.59 -41.69
N ILE A 7 31.27 49.57 -40.98
CA ILE A 7 30.43 50.70 -40.55
C ILE A 7 29.75 51.57 -41.62
N GLY A 8 28.41 51.65 -41.51
CA GLY A 8 27.58 52.71 -42.07
C GLY A 8 26.19 52.71 -41.46
N ASN A 9 26.01 53.50 -40.39
CA ASN A 9 24.73 53.83 -39.75
C ASN A 9 23.70 54.34 -40.77
N LEU A 10 22.43 53.96 -40.60
CA LEU A 10 21.23 54.79 -40.83
C LEU A 10 19.97 53.98 -40.49
N ASN A 11 19.26 54.35 -39.42
CA ASN A 11 17.80 54.17 -39.38
C ASN A 11 17.17 55.25 -38.46
N PRO A 12 16.15 55.98 -38.93
CA PRO A 12 15.62 57.14 -38.23
C PRO A 12 14.56 56.74 -37.18
N LYS A 13 14.46 57.60 -36.16
CA LYS A 13 13.51 57.56 -35.06
C LYS A 13 12.05 57.50 -35.56
N LEU A 14 11.31 56.50 -35.10
CA LEU A 14 9.86 56.53 -34.97
C LEU A 14 9.57 56.45 -33.46
N GLU A 15 9.23 57.59 -32.87
CA GLU A 15 8.74 57.68 -31.50
C GLU A 15 7.31 57.13 -31.47
N PHE A 16 7.16 55.89 -30.99
CA PHE A 16 5.90 55.45 -30.41
C PHE A 16 5.90 55.86 -28.95
N VAL A 17 4.97 56.75 -28.59
CA VAL A 17 4.67 57.09 -27.20
C VAL A 17 3.96 55.88 -26.58
N GLU A 18 4.72 54.95 -26.01
CA GLU A 18 4.18 53.95 -25.09
C GLU A 18 3.93 54.62 -23.75
N HIS A 19 2.65 54.74 -23.37
CA HIS A 19 2.28 54.95 -21.99
C HIS A 19 2.74 53.72 -21.18
N SER A 20 3.85 53.89 -20.46
CA SER A 20 4.36 52.92 -19.47
C SER A 20 3.29 52.65 -18.41
N PRO A 21 2.81 51.40 -18.22
CA PRO A 21 2.28 50.98 -16.93
C PRO A 21 3.42 51.03 -15.91
N GLN A 22 3.17 51.51 -14.70
CA GLN A 22 4.16 51.53 -13.62
C GLN A 22 4.68 50.11 -13.37
N LYS A 23 5.93 49.83 -13.78
CA LYS A 23 6.61 48.58 -13.44
C LYS A 23 6.89 48.57 -11.93
N PHE A 24 6.09 47.83 -11.16
CA PHE A 24 6.47 47.45 -9.80
C PHE A 24 7.73 46.56 -9.86
N PRO A 25 8.82 46.89 -9.13
CA PRO A 25 10.06 46.14 -9.27
C PRO A 25 9.96 44.75 -8.62
N ARG A 26 10.28 43.71 -9.41
CA ARG A 26 10.42 42.29 -9.03
C ARG A 26 11.14 42.06 -7.67
N MET A 27 12.02 42.98 -7.31
CA MET A 27 12.88 43.00 -6.11
C MET A 27 12.11 43.04 -4.77
N LEU A 28 10.83 43.45 -4.76
CA LEU A 28 10.06 43.61 -3.51
C LEU A 28 9.48 42.30 -2.95
N LEU A 29 9.11 41.34 -3.80
CA LEU A 29 8.44 40.08 -3.36
C LEU A 29 9.37 38.87 -3.32
N LEU A 30 10.48 38.92 -4.06
CA LEU A 30 11.57 37.95 -4.02
C LEU A 30 12.88 38.72 -3.84
N PRO A 31 13.25 39.07 -2.60
CA PRO A 31 14.48 39.80 -2.35
C PRO A 31 15.69 38.90 -2.62
N ASP A 32 16.66 39.45 -3.35
CA ASP A 32 17.94 38.79 -3.58
C ASP A 32 18.77 38.81 -2.30
N TYR A 33 19.32 37.65 -1.93
CA TYR A 33 20.31 37.54 -0.87
C TYR A 33 21.32 36.43 -1.19
N ASP A 34 22.53 36.51 -0.64
CA ASP A 34 23.53 35.44 -0.78
C ASP A 34 23.16 34.27 0.15
N PRO A 35 22.86 33.07 -0.38
CA PRO A 35 22.56 31.90 0.45
C PRO A 35 23.72 31.44 1.34
N ASN A 36 24.95 31.94 1.11
CA ASN A 36 26.09 31.71 1.98
C ASN A 36 26.13 32.66 3.18
N ASP A 37 25.36 33.75 3.17
CA ASP A 37 25.22 34.69 4.29
C ASP A 37 24.05 34.27 5.18
N TYR A 38 24.38 33.49 6.21
CA TYR A 38 23.44 33.01 7.21
C TYR A 38 22.67 34.16 7.89
N GLU A 39 23.33 35.26 8.22
CA GLU A 39 22.70 36.36 8.95
C GLU A 39 21.69 37.09 8.07
N ALA A 40 22.06 37.36 6.81
CA ALA A 40 21.14 37.97 5.85
C ALA A 40 19.91 37.10 5.62
N GLY A 41 20.09 35.78 5.44
CA GLY A 41 18.99 34.83 5.28
C GLY A 41 18.07 34.77 6.50
N MET A 42 18.62 34.78 7.72
CA MET A 42 17.82 34.82 8.95
C MET A 42 17.06 36.14 9.12
N ARG A 43 17.70 37.30 8.87
CA ARG A 43 17.01 38.60 8.94
C ARG A 43 15.84 38.66 7.96
N LEU A 44 16.05 38.15 6.74
CA LEU A 44 14.98 38.06 5.74
C LEU A 44 13.82 37.17 6.21
N LEU A 45 14.09 36.03 6.84
CA LEU A 45 13.04 35.19 7.42
C LEU A 45 12.24 35.93 8.50
N GLU A 46 12.92 36.65 9.39
CA GLU A 46 12.27 37.44 10.44
C GLU A 46 11.42 38.58 9.83
N ASP A 47 11.91 39.25 8.79
CA ASP A 47 11.16 40.31 8.09
C ASP A 47 9.91 39.76 7.39
N LEU A 48 10.03 38.63 6.70
CA LEU A 48 8.91 37.97 6.01
C LEU A 48 7.81 37.55 7.00
N THR A 49 8.19 37.02 8.16
CA THR A 49 7.26 36.50 9.15
C THR A 49 6.69 37.59 10.07
N THR A 50 7.42 38.68 10.30
CA THR A 50 6.92 39.86 11.03
C THR A 50 5.90 40.63 10.20
N ASN A 51 6.14 40.80 8.90
CA ASN A 51 5.28 41.61 8.02
C ASN A 51 4.26 40.76 7.24
N ALA A 52 3.86 39.60 7.77
CA ALA A 52 3.07 38.60 7.05
C ALA A 52 1.77 39.14 6.42
N ASP A 53 0.98 39.93 7.15
CA ASP A 53 -0.28 40.52 6.64
C ASP A 53 -0.03 41.50 5.49
N GLN A 54 0.94 42.41 5.67
CA GLN A 54 1.30 43.39 4.66
C GLN A 54 1.81 42.70 3.39
N ILE A 55 2.64 41.67 3.53
CA ILE A 55 3.17 40.91 2.40
C ILE A 55 2.05 40.14 1.68
N GLN A 56 1.12 39.51 2.41
CA GLN A 56 -0.04 38.83 1.78
C GLN A 56 -0.89 39.80 0.95
N LYS A 57 -1.18 40.99 1.47
CA LYS A 57 -1.89 42.05 0.73
C LYS A 57 -1.13 42.50 -0.52
N GLN A 58 0.19 42.68 -0.41
CA GLN A 58 1.04 43.03 -1.55
C GLN A 58 1.10 41.91 -2.61
N VAL A 59 1.19 40.65 -2.19
CA VAL A 59 1.17 39.49 -3.08
C VAL A 59 -0.14 39.41 -3.84
N LEU A 60 -1.29 39.51 -3.16
CA LEU A 60 -2.60 39.48 -3.81
C LEU A 60 -2.74 40.63 -4.81
N LYS A 61 -2.41 41.86 -4.38
CA LYS A 61 -2.42 43.04 -5.24
C LYS A 61 -1.59 42.83 -6.51
N GLU A 62 -0.38 42.30 -6.39
CA GLU A 62 0.49 42.03 -7.54
C GLU A 62 -0.10 40.97 -8.47
N ILE A 63 -0.65 39.88 -7.92
CA ILE A 63 -1.30 38.82 -8.71
C ILE A 63 -2.47 39.40 -9.50
N LEU A 64 -3.36 40.15 -8.85
CA LEU A 64 -4.54 40.74 -9.48
C LEU A 64 -4.16 41.82 -10.49
N HIS A 65 -3.22 42.70 -10.16
CA HIS A 65 -2.75 43.74 -11.08
C HIS A 65 -2.17 43.14 -12.37
N ARG A 66 -1.36 42.08 -12.25
CA ARG A 66 -0.78 41.41 -13.42
C ARG A 66 -1.83 40.68 -14.23
N ASN A 67 -2.72 39.95 -13.57
CA ASN A 67 -3.62 39.01 -14.23
C ASN A 67 -5.05 39.54 -14.47
N SER A 68 -5.36 40.80 -14.13
CA SER A 68 -6.70 41.39 -14.28
C SER A 68 -7.30 41.26 -15.69
N HIS A 69 -6.45 41.26 -16.71
CA HIS A 69 -6.85 41.15 -18.11
C HIS A 69 -7.02 39.70 -18.60
N THR A 70 -6.77 38.71 -17.76
CA THR A 70 -6.90 37.29 -18.11
C THR A 70 -8.37 36.92 -18.31
N GLU A 71 -8.65 35.94 -19.17
CA GLU A 71 -10.02 35.49 -19.43
C GLU A 71 -10.72 35.05 -18.14
N TYR A 72 -10.01 34.30 -17.28
CA TYR A 72 -10.54 33.81 -16.02
C TYR A 72 -10.95 34.96 -15.09
N LEU A 73 -10.05 35.91 -14.79
CA LEU A 73 -10.37 36.98 -13.86
C LEU A 73 -11.40 37.97 -14.41
N ARG A 74 -11.40 38.25 -15.72
CA ARG A 74 -12.45 39.07 -16.36
C ARG A 74 -13.85 38.45 -16.27
N GLY A 75 -13.94 37.13 -16.10
CA GLY A 75 -15.20 36.45 -15.86
C GLY A 75 -15.84 36.80 -14.51
N PHE A 76 -15.07 37.34 -13.55
CA PHE A 76 -15.51 37.60 -12.18
C PHE A 76 -15.30 39.05 -11.72
N LEU A 77 -14.22 39.70 -12.18
CA LEU A 77 -13.84 41.07 -11.82
C LEU A 77 -14.10 42.02 -12.99
N ASN A 78 -14.70 43.17 -12.69
CA ASN A 78 -14.98 44.24 -13.64
C ASN A 78 -13.81 45.24 -13.70
N ASP A 79 -13.72 46.03 -14.77
CA ASP A 79 -12.68 47.06 -14.93
C ASP A 79 -12.77 48.19 -13.87
N ASP A 80 -13.97 48.40 -13.29
CA ASP A 80 -14.24 49.40 -12.24
C ASP A 80 -13.95 48.88 -10.82
N ASP A 81 -13.61 47.59 -10.66
CA ASP A 81 -13.33 47.02 -9.34
C ASP A 81 -11.97 47.49 -8.82
N GLU A 82 -11.91 47.89 -7.54
CA GLU A 82 -10.65 48.19 -6.88
C GLU A 82 -9.86 46.90 -6.65
N TYR A 83 -8.92 46.60 -7.55
CA TYR A 83 -8.03 45.42 -7.47
C TYR A 83 -7.12 45.38 -6.22
N ASP A 84 -7.13 46.44 -5.41
CA ASP A 84 -6.41 46.53 -4.14
C ASP A 84 -7.22 46.03 -2.94
N ASP A 85 -8.52 45.73 -3.12
CA ASP A 85 -9.41 45.28 -2.06
C ASP A 85 -9.56 43.74 -2.05
N ALA A 86 -8.98 43.11 -1.03
CA ALA A 86 -9.09 41.66 -0.82
C ALA A 86 -10.54 41.20 -0.61
N GLU A 87 -11.42 42.06 -0.07
CA GLU A 87 -12.83 41.72 0.14
C GLU A 87 -13.59 41.67 -1.18
N VAL A 88 -13.30 42.55 -2.14
CA VAL A 88 -13.87 42.46 -3.49
C VAL A 88 -13.47 41.15 -4.15
N PHE A 89 -12.18 40.78 -4.05
CA PHE A 89 -11.69 39.50 -4.57
C PHE A 89 -12.40 38.30 -3.94
N LYS A 90 -12.50 38.24 -2.61
CA LYS A 90 -13.17 37.13 -1.90
C LYS A 90 -14.67 37.05 -2.18
N ASN A 91 -15.33 38.18 -2.45
CA ASN A 91 -16.76 38.21 -2.74
C ASN A 91 -17.10 37.81 -4.18
N LYS A 92 -16.21 38.09 -5.15
CA LYS A 92 -16.50 37.86 -6.58
C LYS A 92 -15.86 36.63 -7.17
N VAL A 93 -14.67 36.25 -6.70
CA VAL A 93 -13.94 35.10 -7.23
C VAL A 93 -14.28 33.86 -6.39
N PRO A 94 -14.81 32.77 -7.00
CA PRO A 94 -15.23 31.60 -6.25
C PRO A 94 -14.06 30.79 -5.73
N VAL A 95 -14.27 30.05 -4.64
CA VAL A 95 -13.35 29.01 -4.19
C VAL A 95 -13.57 27.76 -5.05
N VAL A 96 -12.51 27.25 -5.68
CA VAL A 96 -12.60 26.21 -6.71
C VAL A 96 -11.80 24.95 -6.38
N ASN A 97 -12.23 23.82 -6.93
CA ASN A 97 -11.46 22.58 -6.98
C ASN A 97 -10.71 22.46 -8.32
N TYR A 98 -9.98 21.36 -8.51
CA TYR A 98 -9.27 21.13 -9.77
C TYR A 98 -10.22 20.99 -10.95
N GLU A 99 -11.34 20.31 -10.76
CA GLU A 99 -12.35 20.02 -11.77
C GLU A 99 -12.87 21.30 -12.45
N ASP A 100 -12.99 22.39 -11.69
CA ASP A 100 -13.44 23.69 -12.19
C ASP A 100 -12.35 24.40 -13.02
N THR A 101 -11.07 24.07 -12.80
CA THR A 101 -9.92 24.64 -13.51
C THR A 101 -9.50 23.85 -14.76
N ILE A 102 -9.91 22.57 -14.86
CA ILE A 102 -9.56 21.66 -15.97
C ILE A 102 -9.86 22.28 -17.34
N PRO A 103 -11.03 22.91 -17.61
CA PRO A 103 -11.34 23.43 -18.93
C PRO A 103 -10.32 24.45 -19.43
N TYR A 104 -9.82 25.32 -18.54
CA TYR A 104 -8.83 26.33 -18.87
C TYR A 104 -7.43 25.72 -19.09
N ILE A 105 -7.03 24.78 -18.22
CA ILE A 105 -5.76 24.07 -18.32
C ILE A 105 -5.67 23.27 -19.63
N GLN A 106 -6.75 22.57 -20.01
CA GLN A 106 -6.80 21.79 -21.24
C GLN A 106 -6.69 22.65 -22.49
N ARG A 107 -7.33 23.83 -22.51
CA ARG A 107 -7.22 24.79 -23.63
C ARG A 107 -5.78 25.24 -23.85
N ILE A 108 -5.06 25.58 -22.78
CA ILE A 108 -3.63 25.94 -22.86
C ILE A 108 -2.78 24.73 -23.30
N ALA A 109 -3.04 23.54 -22.76
CA ALA A 109 -2.37 22.31 -23.17
C ALA A 109 -2.61 21.96 -24.65
N ASN A 110 -3.74 22.40 -25.23
CA ASN A 110 -4.09 22.24 -26.64
C ASN A 110 -3.62 23.38 -27.54
N GLY A 111 -3.02 24.44 -26.99
CA GLY A 111 -2.31 25.48 -27.74
C GLY A 111 -2.95 26.86 -27.68
N GLU A 112 -4.00 27.06 -26.89
CA GLU A 112 -4.50 28.40 -26.63
C GLU A 112 -3.54 29.22 -25.76
N PRO A 113 -3.57 30.57 -25.85
CA PRO A 113 -2.64 31.43 -25.12
C PRO A 113 -2.77 31.33 -23.59
N SER A 114 -1.67 31.57 -22.89
CA SER A 114 -1.62 31.54 -21.41
C SER A 114 -2.52 32.58 -20.74
N GLN A 115 -2.86 33.67 -21.46
CA GLN A 115 -3.73 34.77 -21.00
C GLN A 115 -5.15 34.31 -20.62
N ILE A 116 -5.48 33.04 -20.84
CA ILE A 116 -6.67 32.44 -20.25
C ILE A 116 -6.63 32.53 -18.71
N ILE A 117 -5.48 32.20 -18.09
CA ILE A 117 -5.34 32.17 -16.62
C ILE A 117 -4.17 32.99 -16.08
N SER A 118 -3.15 33.28 -16.88
CA SER A 118 -1.96 34.03 -16.44
C SER A 118 -1.49 35.00 -17.51
N ALA A 119 -1.11 36.21 -17.10
CA ALA A 119 -0.48 37.18 -17.97
C ALA A 119 0.91 36.75 -18.45
N GLN A 120 1.58 35.90 -17.65
CA GLN A 120 2.87 35.33 -18.02
C GLN A 120 2.69 34.06 -18.86
N PRO A 121 3.60 33.80 -19.82
CA PRO A 121 3.58 32.55 -20.56
C PRO A 121 3.73 31.34 -19.61
N ILE A 122 2.80 30.40 -19.71
CA ILE A 122 2.94 29.07 -19.12
C ILE A 122 4.03 28.34 -19.89
N THR A 123 5.11 27.99 -19.20
CA THR A 123 6.29 27.35 -19.81
C THR A 123 6.21 25.83 -19.77
N GLU A 124 5.47 25.29 -18.80
CA GLU A 124 5.27 23.86 -18.59
C GLU A 124 4.10 23.60 -17.64
N PHE A 125 3.69 22.33 -17.54
CA PHE A 125 2.74 21.85 -16.55
C PHE A 125 3.43 20.94 -15.53
N LEU A 126 3.19 21.18 -14.25
CA LEU A 126 3.72 20.39 -13.16
C LEU A 126 2.70 19.32 -12.78
N THR A 127 3.04 18.06 -13.02
CA THR A 127 2.15 16.94 -12.69
C THR A 127 2.14 16.71 -11.18
N SER A 128 0.98 16.88 -10.55
CA SER A 128 0.73 16.57 -9.15
C SER A 128 0.62 15.05 -8.95
N SER A 129 0.99 14.58 -7.76
CA SER A 129 0.73 13.18 -7.37
C SER A 129 -0.75 12.93 -7.06
N GLY A 130 -1.54 13.99 -6.86
CA GLY A 130 -2.99 13.89 -6.79
C GLY A 130 -3.58 13.69 -8.19
N THR A 131 -4.55 12.78 -8.32
CA THR A 131 -5.21 12.47 -9.59
C THR A 131 -6.63 13.02 -9.64
N SER A 132 -7.11 13.36 -10.84
CA SER A 132 -8.53 13.58 -11.15
C SER A 132 -8.90 12.73 -12.36
N GLY A 133 -9.98 11.95 -12.27
CA GLY A 133 -10.36 11.00 -13.33
C GLY A 133 -9.30 9.94 -13.66
N GLY A 134 -8.42 9.59 -12.71
CA GLY A 134 -7.32 8.63 -12.90
C GLY A 134 -6.06 9.20 -13.57
N GLN A 135 -6.04 10.49 -13.94
CA GLN A 135 -4.87 11.15 -14.53
C GLN A 135 -4.23 12.14 -13.53
N PRO A 136 -2.89 12.32 -13.55
CA PRO A 136 -2.22 13.34 -12.74
C PRO A 136 -2.75 14.74 -13.02
N LYS A 137 -3.02 15.52 -11.98
CA LYS A 137 -3.42 16.93 -12.14
C LYS A 137 -2.26 17.73 -12.75
N MET A 138 -2.53 18.57 -13.75
CA MET A 138 -1.55 19.41 -14.44
C MET A 138 -1.60 20.83 -13.89
N MET A 139 -0.55 21.27 -13.18
CA MET A 139 -0.51 22.59 -12.57
C MET A 139 0.31 23.56 -13.43
N PRO A 140 -0.22 24.73 -13.80
CA PRO A 140 0.50 25.67 -14.65
C PRO A 140 1.74 26.23 -13.94
N SER A 141 2.86 26.35 -14.66
CA SER A 141 4.10 26.94 -14.16
C SER A 141 4.67 27.95 -15.14
N THR A 142 5.29 29.00 -14.60
CA THR A 142 5.99 30.05 -15.36
C THR A 142 7.48 30.06 -15.01
N ALA A 143 8.28 30.83 -15.74
CA ALA A 143 9.70 31.01 -15.43
C ALA A 143 9.92 31.70 -14.07
N GLU A 144 9.07 32.65 -13.69
CA GLU A 144 9.18 33.34 -12.40
C GLU A 144 8.84 32.41 -11.22
N ASP A 145 7.92 31.47 -11.42
CA ASP A 145 7.59 30.45 -10.41
C ASP A 145 8.78 29.52 -10.12
N LEU A 146 9.62 29.23 -11.12
CA LEU A 146 10.89 28.50 -10.89
C LEU A 146 11.88 29.29 -10.02
N ASP A 147 11.98 30.61 -10.22
CA ASP A 147 12.84 31.47 -9.39
C ASP A 147 12.32 31.56 -7.95
N ARG A 148 10.99 31.59 -7.78
CA ARG A 148 10.33 31.52 -6.46
C ARG A 148 10.62 30.21 -5.72
N LYS A 149 10.61 29.07 -6.43
CA LYS A 149 11.02 27.76 -5.86
C LYS A 149 12.50 27.76 -5.47
N THR A 150 13.36 28.39 -6.26
CA THR A 150 14.79 28.51 -5.95
C THR A 150 15.02 29.34 -4.70
N PHE A 151 14.33 30.48 -4.58
CA PHE A 151 14.31 31.30 -3.37
C PHE A 151 13.92 30.46 -2.14
N PHE A 152 12.85 29.67 -2.25
CA PHE A 152 12.37 28.82 -1.17
C PHE A 152 13.44 27.80 -0.71
N TYR A 153 14.11 27.11 -1.64
CA TYR A 153 15.19 26.18 -1.29
C TYR A 153 16.36 26.87 -0.59
N ASN A 154 16.71 28.08 -1.03
CA ASN A 154 17.77 28.86 -0.39
C ASN A 154 17.42 29.17 1.08
N MET A 155 16.15 29.47 1.39
CA MET A 155 15.69 29.76 2.76
C MET A 155 15.82 28.59 3.75
N LEU A 156 15.96 27.35 3.27
CA LEU A 156 16.18 26.19 4.14
C LEU A 156 17.58 26.20 4.79
N VAL A 157 18.58 26.72 4.07
CA VAL A 157 19.98 26.75 4.50
C VAL A 157 20.19 27.57 5.78
N PRO A 158 19.80 28.85 5.86
CA PRO A 158 20.01 29.64 7.07
C PRO A 158 19.26 29.04 8.26
N VAL A 159 18.05 28.52 8.06
CA VAL A 159 17.31 27.86 9.15
C VAL A 159 18.08 26.67 9.69
N MET A 160 18.62 25.80 8.83
CA MET A 160 19.37 24.62 9.29
C MET A 160 20.65 25.00 10.04
N ASN A 161 21.39 25.96 9.50
CA ASN A 161 22.66 26.42 10.09
C ASN A 161 22.50 27.02 11.49
N LYS A 162 21.30 27.48 11.85
CA LYS A 162 20.99 27.92 13.22
C LYS A 162 21.06 26.77 14.25
N TYR A 163 20.82 25.54 13.82
CA TYR A 163 20.67 24.38 14.71
C TYR A 163 21.80 23.37 14.58
N VAL A 164 22.44 23.29 13.42
CA VAL A 164 23.48 22.30 13.14
C VAL A 164 24.72 22.99 12.60
N ASP A 165 25.73 23.12 13.46
CA ASP A 165 26.99 23.78 13.13
C ASP A 165 27.82 22.97 12.14
N GLY A 166 28.63 23.64 11.32
CA GLY A 166 29.67 23.03 10.49
C GLY A 166 29.16 22.15 9.34
N LEU A 167 27.99 22.47 8.77
CA LEU A 167 27.48 21.80 7.56
C LEU A 167 28.21 22.20 6.28
N ASP A 168 28.93 23.32 6.30
CA ASP A 168 29.80 23.81 5.23
C ASP A 168 31.13 23.06 5.11
N GLN A 169 31.45 22.18 6.05
CA GLN A 169 32.70 21.42 6.13
C GLN A 169 32.61 20.04 5.47
N GLY A 170 31.55 19.77 4.72
CA GLY A 170 31.31 18.47 4.11
C GLY A 170 30.16 18.49 3.11
N LYS A 171 29.61 17.31 2.83
CA LYS A 171 28.66 17.06 1.75
C LYS A 171 27.35 16.50 2.28
N GLY A 172 26.28 16.73 1.52
CA GLY A 172 25.01 16.05 1.67
C GLY A 172 24.87 14.90 0.70
N MET A 173 24.60 13.69 1.20
CA MET A 173 24.24 12.55 0.36
C MET A 173 22.71 12.52 0.17
N TYR A 174 22.25 13.19 -0.89
CA TYR A 174 20.85 13.20 -1.26
C TYR A 174 20.58 12.30 -2.46
N LEU A 175 19.58 11.45 -2.33
CA LEU A 175 19.12 10.58 -3.39
C LEU A 175 17.97 11.25 -4.13
N LEU A 176 18.32 11.85 -5.26
CA LEU A 176 17.44 12.70 -6.07
C LEU A 176 17.25 12.03 -7.43
N PHE A 177 16.02 11.99 -7.94
CA PHE A 177 15.79 11.35 -9.24
C PHE A 177 14.74 12.09 -10.05
N ILE A 178 15.00 12.17 -11.36
CA ILE A 178 14.04 12.62 -12.36
C ILE A 178 13.02 11.52 -12.67
N LYS A 179 12.02 11.90 -13.48
CA LYS A 179 10.88 11.06 -13.86
C LYS A 179 10.51 11.26 -15.33
N PRO A 180 9.73 10.33 -15.90
CA PRO A 180 9.17 10.50 -17.23
C PRO A 180 8.42 11.82 -17.37
N GLU A 181 8.47 12.36 -18.58
CA GLU A 181 7.86 13.62 -18.97
C GLU A 181 6.94 13.31 -20.15
N ILE A 182 5.81 14.00 -20.23
CA ILE A 182 4.89 13.91 -21.36
C ILE A 182 4.86 15.26 -22.07
N CYS A 183 4.57 15.23 -23.37
CA CYS A 183 4.38 16.44 -24.15
C CYS A 183 2.88 16.65 -24.38
N THR A 184 2.38 17.86 -24.13
CA THR A 184 1.00 18.22 -24.46
C THR A 184 0.83 18.37 -25.98
N PRO A 185 -0.42 18.38 -26.51
CA PRO A 185 -0.65 18.61 -27.93
C PRO A 185 -0.04 19.91 -28.48
N SER A 186 0.08 20.94 -27.63
CA SER A 186 0.74 22.21 -27.98
C SER A 186 2.27 22.20 -27.96
N GLY A 187 2.89 21.12 -27.49
CA GLY A 187 4.34 21.02 -27.33
C GLY A 187 4.87 21.43 -25.94
N LEU A 188 4.00 21.81 -25.00
CA LEU A 188 4.40 22.10 -23.62
C LEU A 188 4.78 20.81 -22.88
N MET A 189 5.83 20.86 -22.07
CA MET A 189 6.20 19.71 -21.24
C MET A 189 5.27 19.62 -20.03
N ALA A 190 4.81 18.42 -19.71
CA ALA A 190 4.17 18.12 -18.45
C ALA A 190 4.98 17.08 -17.67
N ARG A 191 5.41 17.42 -16.45
CA ARG A 191 6.34 16.61 -15.65
C ARG A 191 6.26 16.91 -14.16
N PRO A 192 6.75 16.02 -13.28
CA PRO A 192 6.80 16.31 -11.85
C PRO A 192 7.64 17.55 -11.51
N VAL A 193 7.22 18.31 -10.50
CA VAL A 193 7.90 19.57 -10.09
C VAL A 193 9.38 19.40 -9.78
N LEU A 194 9.77 18.27 -9.17
CA LEU A 194 11.17 17.99 -8.88
C LEU A 194 11.97 17.69 -10.16
N THR A 195 11.38 16.98 -11.12
CA THR A 195 12.00 16.76 -12.44
C THR A 195 12.25 18.08 -13.16
N SER A 196 11.24 18.97 -13.15
CA SER A 196 11.35 20.32 -13.69
C SER A 196 12.50 21.08 -13.02
N TYR A 197 12.55 21.07 -11.69
CA TYR A 197 13.60 21.75 -10.92
C TYR A 197 15.00 21.20 -11.22
N TYR A 198 15.21 19.88 -11.19
CA TYR A 198 16.54 19.28 -11.42
C TYR A 198 17.05 19.51 -12.86
N LYS A 199 16.15 19.54 -13.85
CA LYS A 199 16.52 19.84 -15.25
C LYS A 199 16.70 21.33 -15.51
N SER A 200 16.26 22.19 -14.61
CA SER A 200 16.32 23.64 -14.77
C SER A 200 17.76 24.18 -14.74
N LYS A 201 17.94 25.37 -15.29
CA LYS A 201 19.21 26.11 -15.17
C LYS A 201 19.52 26.47 -13.72
N ASN A 202 18.49 26.70 -12.90
CA ASN A 202 18.62 27.06 -11.49
C ASN A 202 19.28 25.94 -10.68
N PHE A 203 19.05 24.68 -11.05
CA PHE A 203 19.74 23.54 -10.44
C PHE A 203 21.09 23.27 -11.13
N ARG A 204 21.12 23.10 -12.46
CA ARG A 204 22.33 22.67 -13.19
C ARG A 204 23.46 23.69 -13.18
N ASN A 205 23.11 24.97 -13.16
CA ASN A 205 24.06 26.08 -13.11
C ASN A 205 23.97 26.82 -11.78
N ARG A 206 23.59 26.11 -10.70
CA ARG A 206 23.47 26.69 -9.36
C ARG A 206 24.80 27.35 -8.96
N PRO A 207 24.77 28.57 -8.38
CA PRO A 207 25.97 29.19 -7.85
C PRO A 207 26.55 28.32 -6.73
N PHE A 208 27.86 28.44 -6.51
CA PHE A 208 28.49 27.71 -5.42
C PHE A 208 27.87 28.11 -4.08
N ASN A 209 27.34 27.11 -3.37
CA ASN A 209 26.80 27.25 -2.03
C ASN A 209 27.49 26.22 -1.14
N ARG A 210 28.28 26.70 -0.18
CA ARG A 210 29.09 25.85 0.71
C ARG A 210 28.25 24.87 1.52
N PHE A 211 26.98 25.19 1.76
CA PHE A 211 26.06 24.34 2.53
C PHE A 211 25.35 23.30 1.66
N ASN A 212 25.32 23.47 0.33
CA ASN A 212 24.61 22.60 -0.62
C ASN A 212 25.56 21.93 -1.62
N VAL A 213 26.64 21.33 -1.11
CA VAL A 213 27.53 20.45 -1.87
C VAL A 213 27.02 19.01 -1.76
N TYR A 214 26.68 18.37 -2.88
CA TYR A 214 26.14 17.01 -2.91
C TYR A 214 27.20 15.98 -3.31
N THR A 215 27.04 14.74 -2.85
CA THR A 215 27.87 13.61 -3.30
C THR A 215 27.51 13.16 -4.72
N SER A 216 26.23 13.29 -5.09
CA SER A 216 25.69 12.85 -6.38
C SER A 216 25.98 13.86 -7.50
N PRO A 217 26.70 13.47 -8.56
CA PRO A 217 26.83 14.33 -9.74
C PRO A 217 25.49 14.56 -10.43
N ASP A 218 25.30 15.73 -11.05
CA ASP A 218 24.06 16.09 -11.73
C ASP A 218 23.68 15.06 -12.82
N GLU A 219 24.66 14.49 -13.53
CA GLU A 219 24.45 13.46 -14.53
C GLU A 219 23.80 12.19 -13.95
N THR A 220 24.15 11.82 -12.72
CA THR A 220 23.58 10.64 -12.05
C THR A 220 22.14 10.90 -11.59
N ILE A 221 21.82 12.14 -11.19
CA ILE A 221 20.47 12.58 -10.81
C ILE A 221 19.56 12.66 -12.05
N LEU A 222 20.12 13.12 -13.18
CA LEU A 222 19.44 13.31 -14.46
C LEU A 222 19.40 12.04 -15.32
N CYS A 223 19.92 10.91 -14.81
CA CYS A 223 19.85 9.61 -15.48
C CYS A 223 18.38 9.15 -15.59
N PRO A 224 17.85 8.90 -16.81
CA PRO A 224 16.46 8.47 -17.00
C PRO A 224 16.18 7.09 -16.42
N ASP A 225 17.17 6.20 -16.44
CA ASP A 225 17.09 4.87 -15.84
C ASP A 225 17.24 5.00 -14.32
N SER A 226 16.16 4.69 -13.60
CA SER A 226 16.11 4.81 -12.14
C SER A 226 17.04 3.84 -11.41
N LYS A 227 17.29 2.65 -11.98
CA LYS A 227 18.20 1.65 -11.39
C LYS A 227 19.64 2.12 -11.52
N GLN A 228 20.02 2.59 -12.71
CA GLN A 228 21.36 3.15 -12.96
C GLN A 228 21.59 4.41 -12.12
N SER A 229 20.58 5.27 -12.00
CA SER A 229 20.62 6.48 -11.16
C SER A 229 20.83 6.12 -9.69
N MET A 230 20.05 5.19 -9.13
CA MET A 230 20.18 4.74 -7.73
C MET A 230 21.57 4.17 -7.46
N TYR A 231 22.01 3.22 -8.28
CA TYR A 231 23.30 2.56 -8.12
C TYR A 231 24.45 3.57 -8.14
N SER A 232 24.43 4.48 -9.13
CA SER A 232 25.47 5.48 -9.32
C SER A 232 25.54 6.51 -8.19
N GLN A 233 24.39 6.97 -7.68
CA GLN A 233 24.34 7.90 -6.56
C GLN A 233 24.83 7.26 -5.25
N LEU A 234 24.41 6.02 -4.97
CA LEU A 234 24.91 5.27 -3.81
C LEU A 234 26.41 5.04 -3.89
N LEU A 235 26.92 4.65 -5.06
CA LEU A 235 28.35 4.47 -5.29
C LEU A 235 29.14 5.76 -5.03
N CYS A 236 28.68 6.90 -5.55
CA CYS A 236 29.30 8.20 -5.27
C CYS A 236 29.24 8.56 -3.78
N GLY A 237 28.13 8.24 -3.09
CA GLY A 237 27.97 8.46 -1.65
C GLY A 237 28.87 7.58 -0.79
N LEU A 238 29.15 6.33 -1.22
CA LEU A 238 30.08 5.42 -0.53
C LEU A 238 31.53 5.86 -0.70
N VAL A 239 31.93 6.26 -1.90
CA VAL A 239 33.30 6.76 -2.19
C VAL A 239 33.61 8.00 -1.35
N GLN A 240 32.63 8.87 -1.14
CA GLN A 240 32.79 10.12 -0.41
C GLN A 240 32.33 10.03 1.06
N ARG A 241 32.26 8.82 1.64
CA ARG A 241 31.61 8.58 2.94
C ARG A 241 32.11 9.45 4.09
N ASP A 242 33.40 9.77 4.11
CA ASP A 242 34.04 10.56 5.16
C ASP A 242 33.80 12.07 5.02
N GLU A 243 33.20 12.51 3.93
CA GLU A 243 32.75 13.89 3.73
C GLU A 243 31.26 14.06 4.06
N VAL A 244 30.50 12.97 4.23
CA VAL A 244 29.04 13.02 4.39
C VAL A 244 28.66 13.49 5.80
N LEU A 245 27.97 14.63 5.86
CA LEU A 245 27.45 15.23 7.10
C LEU A 245 25.94 15.08 7.26
N ARG A 246 25.23 14.81 6.17
CA ARG A 246 23.78 14.64 6.15
C ARG A 246 23.40 13.68 5.02
N VAL A 247 22.41 12.84 5.26
CA VAL A 247 21.89 11.89 4.28
C VAL A 247 20.40 12.11 4.10
N GLY A 248 19.85 11.78 2.94
CA GLY A 248 18.42 11.94 2.77
C GLY A 248 17.87 11.67 1.37
N ALA A 249 16.58 11.87 1.27
CA ALA A 249 15.81 11.93 0.04
C ALA A 249 14.59 12.82 0.30
N VAL A 250 13.80 13.13 -0.72
CA VAL A 250 12.59 13.96 -0.52
C VAL A 250 11.60 13.28 0.42
N PHE A 251 11.38 11.97 0.29
CA PHE A 251 10.44 11.21 1.12
C PHE A 251 11.15 10.05 1.84
N SER A 252 10.64 9.71 3.03
CA SER A 252 11.09 8.56 3.82
C SER A 252 11.12 7.25 3.02
N SER A 253 10.07 7.00 2.22
CA SER A 253 9.97 5.80 1.38
C SER A 253 11.11 5.68 0.37
N ALA A 254 11.45 6.77 -0.31
CA ALA A 254 12.52 6.79 -1.30
C ALA A 254 13.90 6.52 -0.66
N PHE A 255 14.13 7.04 0.55
CA PHE A 255 15.36 6.80 1.28
C PHE A 255 15.44 5.36 1.79
N LEU A 256 14.35 4.81 2.35
CA LEU A 256 14.30 3.40 2.76
C LEU A 256 14.53 2.44 1.59
N ARG A 257 13.99 2.75 0.41
CA ARG A 257 14.27 1.98 -0.80
C ARG A 257 15.75 1.99 -1.17
N ALA A 258 16.44 3.10 -0.95
CA ALA A 258 17.87 3.15 -1.23
C ALA A 258 18.70 2.32 -0.25
N ILE A 259 18.30 2.29 1.02
CA ILE A 259 18.90 1.37 2.01
C ILE A 259 18.66 -0.07 1.57
N LYS A 260 17.44 -0.41 1.14
CA LYS A 260 17.12 -1.73 0.60
C LYS A 260 17.95 -2.06 -0.66
N PHE A 261 18.08 -1.11 -1.57
CA PHE A 261 18.90 -1.27 -2.77
C PHE A 261 20.37 -1.54 -2.41
N LEU A 262 20.88 -0.88 -1.37
CA LEU A 262 22.21 -1.14 -0.82
C LEU A 262 22.30 -2.54 -0.19
N GLU A 263 21.29 -3.00 0.56
CA GLU A 263 21.22 -4.39 1.07
C GLU A 263 21.38 -5.42 -0.05
N ASP A 264 20.76 -5.17 -1.20
CA ASP A 264 20.73 -6.12 -2.31
C ASP A 264 21.99 -6.05 -3.18
N HIS A 265 22.66 -4.88 -3.27
CA HIS A 265 23.75 -4.63 -4.23
C HIS A 265 25.11 -4.27 -3.60
N TRP A 266 25.27 -4.28 -2.27
CA TRP A 266 26.53 -3.85 -1.63
C TRP A 266 27.77 -4.62 -2.13
N LYS A 267 27.65 -5.91 -2.44
CA LYS A 267 28.77 -6.72 -2.96
C LYS A 267 29.31 -6.19 -4.28
N GLU A 268 28.40 -5.81 -5.17
CA GLU A 268 28.76 -5.26 -6.48
C GLU A 268 29.36 -3.86 -6.31
N LEU A 269 28.74 -3.02 -5.47
CA LEU A 269 29.25 -1.70 -5.13
C LEU A 269 30.68 -1.77 -4.56
N CYS A 270 30.94 -2.70 -3.64
CA CYS A 270 32.28 -2.92 -3.09
C CYS A 270 33.28 -3.42 -4.15
N THR A 271 32.83 -4.26 -5.09
CA THR A 271 33.66 -4.70 -6.22
C THR A 271 34.05 -3.54 -7.14
N ASN A 272 33.12 -2.62 -7.41
CA ASN A 272 33.40 -1.42 -8.20
C ASN A 272 34.37 -0.48 -7.48
N ILE A 273 34.19 -0.25 -6.17
CA ILE A 273 35.13 0.55 -5.36
C ILE A 273 36.52 -0.09 -5.34
N ARG A 274 36.60 -1.41 -5.12
CA ARG A 274 37.85 -2.17 -5.05
C ARG A 274 38.61 -2.14 -6.36
N SER A 275 37.91 -2.23 -7.49
CA SER A 275 38.54 -2.23 -8.82
C SER A 275 38.75 -0.83 -9.41
N GLY A 276 38.07 0.19 -8.89
CA GLY A 276 38.02 1.53 -9.49
C GLY A 276 37.21 1.58 -10.80
N HIS A 277 36.44 0.55 -11.12
CA HIS A 277 35.69 0.43 -12.37
C HIS A 277 34.19 0.28 -12.10
N VAL A 278 33.37 1.01 -12.86
CA VAL A 278 31.91 0.92 -12.80
C VAL A 278 31.40 -0.28 -13.61
N SER A 279 30.35 -0.94 -13.12
CA SER A 279 29.74 -2.10 -13.79
C SER A 279 29.26 -1.82 -15.22
N ASP A 280 29.34 -2.84 -16.08
CA ASP A 280 29.04 -2.73 -17.52
C ASP A 280 27.56 -2.50 -17.84
N TRP A 281 26.66 -2.87 -16.93
CA TRP A 281 25.23 -2.60 -17.09
C TRP A 281 24.86 -1.14 -16.84
N ILE A 282 25.79 -0.31 -16.33
CA ILE A 282 25.66 1.15 -16.36
C ILE A 282 25.98 1.62 -17.79
N THR A 283 24.92 1.66 -18.59
CA THR A 283 24.96 1.93 -20.03
C THR A 283 24.76 3.40 -20.37
N ASP A 284 24.17 4.22 -19.49
CA ASP A 284 24.03 5.66 -19.72
C ASP A 284 25.41 6.33 -19.78
N PRO A 285 25.80 6.94 -20.92
CA PRO A 285 27.16 7.46 -21.10
C PRO A 285 27.52 8.60 -20.15
N SER A 286 26.54 9.45 -19.82
CA SER A 286 26.77 10.62 -18.95
C SER A 286 26.98 10.16 -17.51
N CYS A 287 26.12 9.26 -17.05
CA CYS A 287 26.19 8.62 -15.75
C CYS A 287 27.50 7.84 -15.58
N ARG A 288 27.83 6.96 -16.55
CA ARG A 288 29.07 6.17 -16.54
C ARG A 288 30.31 7.05 -16.46
N LYS A 289 30.36 8.14 -17.24
CA LYS A 289 31.47 9.10 -17.22
C LYS A 289 31.60 9.78 -15.86
N ALA A 290 30.50 10.29 -15.30
CA ALA A 290 30.51 10.98 -14.02
C ALA A 290 30.97 10.07 -12.88
N VAL A 291 30.46 8.84 -12.82
CA VAL A 291 30.85 7.84 -11.81
C VAL A 291 32.31 7.41 -11.97
N SER A 292 32.79 7.23 -13.20
CA SER A 292 34.20 6.85 -13.44
C SER A 292 35.17 7.92 -12.95
N ILE A 293 34.80 9.21 -13.09
CA ILE A 293 35.57 10.34 -12.53
C ILE A 293 35.57 10.30 -10.99
N MET A 294 34.45 9.93 -10.37
CA MET A 294 34.34 9.83 -8.91
C MET A 294 35.12 8.64 -8.34
N LEU A 295 35.09 7.48 -9.00
CA LEU A 295 35.86 6.32 -8.57
C LEU A 295 37.36 6.60 -8.64
N ASN A 296 37.83 7.22 -9.73
CA ASN A 296 39.20 7.66 -10.05
C ASN A 296 40.30 6.57 -9.96
N GLU A 297 40.41 5.88 -8.84
CA GLU A 297 41.43 4.87 -8.54
C GLU A 297 40.88 3.71 -7.68
N PRO A 298 41.47 2.50 -7.79
CA PRO A 298 41.06 1.34 -6.99
C PRO A 298 41.23 1.61 -5.49
N ASN A 299 40.19 1.37 -4.68
CA ASN A 299 40.24 1.55 -3.23
C ASN A 299 39.83 0.28 -2.48
N GLN A 300 40.82 -0.56 -2.18
CA GLN A 300 40.58 -1.83 -1.51
C GLN A 300 40.18 -1.66 -0.03
N GLU A 301 40.82 -0.72 0.68
CA GLU A 301 40.55 -0.47 2.11
C GLU A 301 39.10 -0.03 2.33
N LEU A 302 38.60 0.90 1.50
CA LEU A 302 37.22 1.35 1.57
C LEU A 302 36.23 0.22 1.27
N ALA A 303 36.52 -0.59 0.25
CA ALA A 303 35.66 -1.73 -0.09
C ALA A 303 35.59 -2.71 1.09
N ASP A 304 36.72 -3.11 1.65
CA ASP A 304 36.79 -4.06 2.77
C ASP A 304 36.04 -3.51 4.02
N LEU A 305 36.15 -2.19 4.28
CA LEU A 305 35.41 -1.52 5.36
C LEU A 305 33.89 -1.58 5.15
N ILE A 306 33.40 -1.29 3.94
CA ILE A 306 31.96 -1.35 3.64
C ILE A 306 31.46 -2.80 3.71
N GLU A 307 32.23 -3.76 3.21
CA GLU A 307 31.88 -5.19 3.31
C GLU A 307 31.81 -5.67 4.76
N GLN A 308 32.67 -5.17 5.64
CA GLN A 308 32.65 -5.50 7.08
C GLN A 308 31.38 -5.00 7.79
N GLU A 309 30.83 -3.86 7.32
CA GLU A 309 29.61 -3.25 7.86
C GLU A 309 28.33 -3.85 7.29
N CYS A 310 28.32 -4.19 6.00
CA CYS A 310 27.17 -4.78 5.30
C CYS A 310 27.08 -6.32 5.43
N GLY A 311 28.22 -7.00 5.60
CA GLY A 311 28.32 -8.47 5.61
C GLY A 311 28.32 -9.12 7.01
N GLY A 312 28.32 -10.46 7.04
CA GLY A 312 28.61 -11.27 8.24
C GLY A 312 27.43 -11.62 9.16
N GLY A 313 26.17 -11.54 8.71
CA GLY A 313 25.00 -11.88 9.52
C GLY A 313 24.69 -10.88 10.64
N LYS A 314 25.28 -9.68 10.60
CA LYS A 314 25.04 -8.60 11.56
C LYS A 314 23.72 -7.89 11.28
N SER A 315 23.12 -7.33 12.34
CA SER A 315 21.96 -6.46 12.22
C SER A 315 22.29 -5.18 11.45
N TRP A 316 21.38 -4.76 10.58
CA TRP A 316 21.43 -3.46 9.87
C TRP A 316 20.96 -2.28 10.73
N GLU A 317 20.62 -2.52 12.00
CA GLU A 317 20.32 -1.46 12.96
C GLU A 317 21.48 -0.46 13.06
N GLY A 318 21.24 0.82 12.81
CA GLY A 318 22.28 1.85 12.84
C GLY A 318 23.26 1.84 11.67
N ILE A 319 22.99 1.09 10.60
CA ILE A 319 23.87 0.97 9.43
C ILE A 319 24.27 2.33 8.84
N ILE A 320 23.38 3.33 8.87
CA ILE A 320 23.64 4.66 8.31
C ILE A 320 24.82 5.32 9.04
N LYS A 321 24.83 5.29 10.37
CA LYS A 321 25.95 5.83 11.17
C LYS A 321 27.24 5.03 11.00
N ARG A 322 27.18 3.76 10.62
CA ARG A 322 28.39 2.94 10.41
C ARG A 322 29.01 3.19 9.04
N ILE A 323 28.18 3.22 8.00
CA ILE A 323 28.63 3.51 6.64
C ILE A 323 29.02 4.99 6.51
N TRP A 324 28.23 5.93 7.06
CA TRP A 324 28.50 7.37 7.00
C TRP A 324 28.69 7.95 8.42
N PRO A 325 29.88 7.83 9.02
CA PRO A 325 30.10 8.05 10.45
C PRO A 325 30.01 9.51 10.89
N ARG A 326 30.18 10.45 9.97
CA ARG A 326 30.06 11.90 10.26
C ARG A 326 28.65 12.44 10.05
N THR A 327 27.68 11.59 9.72
CA THR A 327 26.28 11.99 9.52
C THR A 327 25.70 12.58 10.80
N LYS A 328 25.16 13.80 10.71
CA LYS A 328 24.55 14.54 11.81
C LYS A 328 23.04 14.31 11.90
N TYR A 329 22.37 14.13 10.76
CA TYR A 329 20.92 13.89 10.68
C TYR A 329 20.51 13.23 9.35
N ILE A 330 19.27 12.74 9.32
CA ILE A 330 18.60 12.25 8.12
C ILE A 330 17.52 13.27 7.72
N GLU A 331 17.62 13.81 6.50
CA GLU A 331 16.61 14.73 5.95
C GLU A 331 15.65 14.00 5.02
N VAL A 332 14.43 13.82 5.48
CA VAL A 332 13.32 13.16 4.76
C VAL A 332 11.99 13.70 5.28
N ILE A 333 10.98 13.84 4.41
CA ILE A 333 9.63 14.17 4.87
C ILE A 333 9.09 13.00 5.71
N VAL A 334 8.86 13.24 7.00
CA VAL A 334 8.31 12.29 7.99
C VAL A 334 6.90 12.64 8.47
N THR A 335 6.26 13.67 7.91
CA THR A 335 4.90 14.08 8.27
C THR A 335 3.83 13.43 7.41
N GLY A 336 2.57 13.46 7.87
CA GLY A 336 1.44 12.85 7.18
C GLY A 336 1.64 11.33 7.02
N SER A 337 1.34 10.80 5.84
CA SER A 337 1.47 9.37 5.56
C SER A 337 2.90 8.83 5.63
N MET A 338 3.92 9.69 5.66
CA MET A 338 5.32 9.26 5.83
C MET A 338 5.69 8.97 7.30
N ALA A 339 4.86 9.38 8.26
CA ALA A 339 5.11 9.15 9.69
C ALA A 339 5.18 7.66 10.04
N GLN A 340 4.53 6.80 9.26
CA GLN A 340 4.58 5.35 9.45
C GLN A 340 5.99 4.75 9.35
N TYR A 341 6.91 5.42 8.63
CA TYR A 341 8.26 4.94 8.39
C TYR A 341 9.25 5.36 9.48
N ILE A 342 8.82 6.19 10.44
CA ILE A 342 9.68 6.67 11.52
C ILE A 342 10.37 5.50 12.25
N PRO A 343 9.67 4.43 12.69
CA PRO A 343 10.34 3.33 13.39
C PRO A 343 11.41 2.62 12.55
N THR A 344 11.16 2.43 11.25
CA THR A 344 12.11 1.80 10.32
C THR A 344 13.32 2.71 10.07
N LEU A 345 13.09 4.02 9.96
CA LEU A 345 14.17 5.00 9.84
C LEU A 345 15.00 5.07 11.12
N GLU A 346 14.38 5.05 12.30
CA GLU A 346 15.07 4.99 13.60
C GLU A 346 15.94 3.74 13.73
N PHE A 347 15.42 2.59 13.29
CA PHE A 347 16.17 1.34 13.22
C PHE A 347 17.45 1.50 12.39
N TYR A 348 17.38 1.98 11.13
CA TYR A 348 18.58 2.13 10.29
C TYR A 348 19.47 3.31 10.70
N SER A 349 18.92 4.32 11.35
CA SER A 349 19.64 5.54 11.71
C SER A 349 20.53 5.38 12.93
N GLY A 350 20.20 4.46 13.85
CA GLY A 350 20.91 4.33 15.12
C GLY A 350 20.79 5.58 15.99
N GLY A 351 19.61 6.24 15.94
CA GLY A 351 19.32 7.46 16.69
C GLY A 351 19.91 8.73 16.07
N LEU A 352 19.95 8.85 14.74
CA LEU A 352 20.11 10.17 14.10
C LEU A 352 18.78 10.93 14.17
N PRO A 353 18.80 12.26 14.36
CA PRO A 353 17.61 13.09 14.18
C PRO A 353 17.01 12.92 12.78
N LEU A 354 15.68 12.78 12.73
CA LEU A 354 14.91 12.77 11.48
C LEU A 354 14.33 14.17 11.26
N ILE A 355 14.74 14.82 10.18
CA ILE A 355 14.39 16.21 9.89
C ILE A 355 13.46 16.29 8.69
N SER A 356 12.30 16.93 8.88
CA SER A 356 11.42 17.37 7.80
C SER A 356 11.53 18.88 7.63
N THR A 357 12.17 19.33 6.54
CA THR A 357 12.55 20.73 6.32
C THR A 357 11.47 21.59 5.67
N MET A 358 10.64 21.01 4.80
CA MET A 358 9.73 21.77 3.93
C MET A 358 8.35 21.13 3.74
N TYR A 359 7.37 21.99 3.47
CA TYR A 359 6.02 21.66 3.01
C TYR A 359 5.75 22.38 1.69
N ALA A 360 5.54 21.61 0.62
CA ALA A 360 5.36 22.10 -0.74
C ALA A 360 4.56 21.11 -1.59
N SER A 361 4.04 21.60 -2.73
CA SER A 361 3.32 20.81 -3.72
C SER A 361 3.67 21.22 -5.16
N SER A 362 3.02 20.61 -6.16
CA SER A 362 3.16 21.01 -7.57
C SER A 362 2.44 22.34 -7.86
N GLU A 363 1.40 22.63 -7.11
CA GLU A 363 0.59 23.85 -7.16
C GLU A 363 1.35 25.06 -6.60
N CYS A 364 2.02 24.90 -5.46
CA CYS A 364 2.74 25.98 -4.78
C CYS A 364 3.73 25.43 -3.72
N TYR A 365 4.78 26.20 -3.42
CA TYR A 365 5.69 25.93 -2.30
C TYR A 365 5.25 26.77 -1.10
N PHE A 366 4.93 26.11 0.02
CA PHE A 366 4.14 26.74 1.08
C PHE A 366 5.00 27.27 2.23
N GLY A 367 5.71 26.39 2.93
CA GLY A 367 6.32 26.74 4.21
C GLY A 367 7.47 25.85 4.66
N ILE A 368 8.25 26.36 5.59
CA ILE A 368 9.49 25.74 6.06
C ILE A 368 9.38 25.40 7.56
N ASN A 369 10.05 24.33 7.99
CA ASN A 369 10.16 23.99 9.40
C ASN A 369 11.28 24.82 10.04
N ILE A 370 10.92 25.85 10.80
CA ILE A 370 11.88 26.75 11.47
C ILE A 370 12.52 26.14 12.73
N LYS A 371 12.06 24.95 13.16
CA LYS A 371 12.62 24.15 14.27
C LYS A 371 12.95 22.74 13.76
N PRO A 372 13.92 22.58 12.85
CA PRO A 372 14.19 21.33 12.15
C PRO A 372 14.56 20.15 13.06
N LEU A 373 15.13 20.40 14.24
CA LEU A 373 15.51 19.37 15.22
C LEU A 373 14.36 18.97 16.18
N CYS A 374 13.13 19.44 15.96
CA CYS A 374 11.99 18.97 16.76
C CYS A 374 11.73 17.47 16.53
N MET A 375 11.01 16.85 17.47
CA MET A 375 10.58 15.46 17.28
C MET A 375 9.67 15.36 16.05
N PRO A 376 9.71 14.24 15.29
CA PRO A 376 8.87 14.06 14.10
C PRO A 376 7.36 14.31 14.33
N CYS A 377 6.83 14.00 15.52
CA CYS A 377 5.43 14.25 15.89
C CYS A 377 5.09 15.74 16.12
N ASP A 378 6.11 16.58 16.36
CA ASP A 378 5.97 18.00 16.68
C ASP A 378 6.23 18.92 15.49
N VAL A 379 6.58 18.36 14.33
CA VAL A 379 6.86 19.11 13.10
C VAL A 379 5.71 20.04 12.76
N SER A 380 6.05 21.31 12.57
CA SER A 380 5.13 22.38 12.18
C SER A 380 5.81 23.28 11.16
N TYR A 381 5.11 23.59 10.07
CA TYR A 381 5.63 24.38 8.96
C TYR A 381 5.12 25.82 9.06
N THR A 382 6.04 26.77 8.96
CA THR A 382 5.71 28.20 8.91
C THR A 382 5.56 28.59 7.44
N LEU A 383 4.34 28.97 7.04
CA LEU A 383 4.07 29.40 5.67
C LEU A 383 4.83 30.70 5.38
N LEU A 384 5.49 30.77 4.23
CA LEU A 384 6.25 31.93 3.80
C LEU A 384 5.31 32.91 3.07
N PRO A 385 4.98 34.09 3.63
CA PRO A 385 3.90 34.94 3.14
C PRO A 385 4.10 35.50 1.73
N ASN A 386 5.32 35.44 1.18
CA ASN A 386 5.63 35.94 -0.16
C ASN A 386 5.43 34.88 -1.27
N MET A 387 5.09 33.64 -0.92
CA MET A 387 5.07 32.53 -1.90
C MET A 387 3.78 32.50 -2.75
N ALA A 388 2.64 32.74 -2.11
CA ALA A 388 1.32 32.85 -2.73
C ALA A 388 0.40 33.59 -1.74
N TYR A 389 -0.78 33.99 -2.19
CA TYR A 389 -1.82 34.45 -1.27
C TYR A 389 -2.54 33.23 -0.69
N PHE A 390 -2.61 33.16 0.64
CA PHE A 390 -3.08 32.01 1.40
C PHE A 390 -4.38 32.33 2.13
N GLU A 391 -5.37 31.50 1.88
CA GLU A 391 -6.68 31.50 2.52
C GLU A 391 -6.93 30.14 3.19
N PHE A 392 -7.83 30.13 4.15
CA PHE A 392 -8.08 28.97 5.01
C PHE A 392 -9.57 28.74 5.18
N LEU A 393 -10.07 27.60 4.73
CA LEU A 393 -11.46 27.18 4.96
C LEU A 393 -11.56 26.48 6.32
N PRO A 394 -12.33 27.00 7.29
CA PRO A 394 -12.47 26.36 8.60
C PRO A 394 -13.06 24.95 8.51
N VAL A 395 -12.49 24.01 9.27
CA VAL A 395 -13.01 22.64 9.42
C VAL A 395 -13.53 22.46 10.85
N LYS A 396 -14.84 22.24 11.02
CA LYS A 396 -15.45 22.05 12.35
C LYS A 396 -15.13 20.66 12.91
N LYS A 397 -14.81 20.64 14.21
CA LYS A 397 -14.64 19.41 15.01
C LYS A 397 -15.90 19.20 15.85
N ASN A 398 -16.53 18.04 15.79
CA ASN A 398 -17.72 17.77 16.60
C ASN A 398 -17.34 17.58 18.08
N SER A 399 -18.07 18.25 18.96
CA SER A 399 -17.91 18.20 20.42
C SER A 399 -18.50 16.90 20.98
N GLY A 400 -17.84 15.77 20.75
CA GLY A 400 -18.35 14.47 21.20
C GLY A 400 -17.57 13.27 20.68
N GLY A 401 -16.24 13.31 20.80
CA GLY A 401 -15.35 12.24 20.34
C GLY A 401 -14.86 12.46 18.91
N GLY A 402 -13.60 12.87 18.77
CA GLY A 402 -12.72 12.62 17.62
C GLY A 402 -13.10 13.07 16.19
N GLU A 403 -14.33 13.48 15.90
CA GLU A 403 -14.83 13.66 14.53
C GLU A 403 -14.59 15.07 13.97
N LEU A 404 -14.17 15.15 12.70
CA LEU A 404 -14.29 16.31 11.81
C LEU A 404 -15.50 16.04 10.90
N SER A 405 -16.67 16.63 11.17
CA SER A 405 -17.83 16.53 10.29
C SER A 405 -18.07 17.85 9.55
N GLN A 406 -18.34 17.75 8.25
CA GLN A 406 -18.98 18.81 7.47
C GLN A 406 -20.44 18.40 7.26
N ASP A 407 -21.37 19.08 7.93
CA ASP A 407 -22.77 19.05 7.51
C ASP A 407 -22.96 20.00 6.31
N GLN A 408 -23.82 19.55 5.41
CA GLN A 408 -24.38 20.19 4.20
C GLN A 408 -23.64 20.00 2.87
N VAL A 409 -23.74 18.78 2.33
CA VAL A 409 -24.06 18.60 0.91
C VAL A 409 -25.28 17.67 0.84
N HIS A 410 -26.48 18.23 0.92
CA HIS A 410 -27.67 17.52 0.48
C HIS A 410 -27.96 17.92 -0.96
N SER A 411 -27.74 16.96 -1.86
CA SER A 411 -28.60 16.78 -3.02
C SER A 411 -30.04 16.68 -2.53
N ASN A 412 -30.90 17.59 -2.96
CA ASN A 412 -32.33 17.31 -3.06
C ASN A 412 -32.90 18.09 -4.24
N GLY A 413 -33.46 17.34 -5.20
CA GLY A 413 -34.30 17.90 -6.23
C GLY A 413 -35.59 18.45 -5.63
N GLY A 414 -36.00 19.60 -6.17
CA GLY A 414 -37.38 20.07 -6.19
C GLY A 414 -37.92 20.69 -4.90
N SER A 415 -37.92 22.01 -4.83
CA SER A 415 -39.10 22.90 -4.65
C SER A 415 -38.62 24.32 -4.47
N GLY A 416 -39.09 25.25 -5.31
CA GLY A 416 -38.57 26.61 -5.42
C GLY A 416 -38.63 27.45 -4.14
N GLY A 417 -37.58 28.26 -3.96
CA GLY A 417 -37.48 29.34 -2.99
C GLY A 417 -36.03 29.81 -2.87
N ASP A 418 -35.71 30.93 -3.53
CA ASP A 418 -34.51 31.78 -3.40
C ASP A 418 -33.20 31.11 -2.95
N ASP A 419 -32.46 30.56 -3.93
CA ASP A 419 -31.07 30.13 -3.77
C ASP A 419 -30.17 31.36 -3.54
N LYS A 420 -29.93 31.71 -2.27
CA LYS A 420 -28.71 32.44 -1.89
C LYS A 420 -27.61 31.40 -1.73
N GLU A 421 -26.68 31.34 -2.69
CA GLU A 421 -25.40 30.63 -2.53
C GLU A 421 -24.76 31.04 -1.19
N GLU A 422 -24.62 30.10 -0.26
CA GLU A 422 -23.92 30.32 0.99
C GLU A 422 -22.42 30.49 0.66
N ILE A 423 -21.94 31.73 0.64
CA ILE A 423 -20.52 32.05 0.39
C ILE A 423 -19.70 31.36 1.47
N MET A 424 -18.85 30.40 1.07
CA MET A 424 -17.87 29.78 1.98
C MET A 424 -16.87 30.85 2.43
N GLU A 425 -17.03 31.33 3.67
CA GLU A 425 -16.16 32.36 4.24
C GLU A 425 -14.78 31.76 4.58
N THR A 426 -13.76 32.21 3.85
CA THR A 426 -12.35 31.88 4.11
C THR A 426 -11.73 32.83 5.13
N VAL A 427 -10.69 32.36 5.81
CA VAL A 427 -9.90 33.15 6.76
C VAL A 427 -8.53 33.46 6.15
N ASP A 428 -8.04 34.69 6.28
CA ASP A 428 -6.68 35.06 5.84
C ASP A 428 -5.59 34.43 6.69
N LEU A 429 -4.37 34.33 6.15
CA LEU A 429 -3.19 33.76 6.81
C LEU A 429 -2.99 34.22 8.27
N VAL A 430 -3.02 35.52 8.54
CA VAL A 430 -2.74 36.05 9.89
C VAL A 430 -3.93 35.93 10.85
N ASN A 431 -5.12 35.59 10.34
CA ASN A 431 -6.38 35.57 11.09
C ASN A 431 -6.78 34.15 11.53
N VAL A 432 -5.99 33.13 11.21
CA VAL A 432 -6.21 31.75 11.67
C VAL A 432 -6.12 31.64 13.19
N LYS A 433 -6.85 30.69 13.78
CA LYS A 433 -6.93 30.53 15.24
C LYS A 433 -6.13 29.33 15.71
N LEU A 434 -5.36 29.52 16.79
CA LEU A 434 -4.59 28.44 17.43
C LEU A 434 -5.48 27.22 17.76
N GLY A 435 -4.98 26.02 17.48
CA GLY A 435 -5.68 24.76 17.72
C GLY A 435 -6.85 24.46 16.77
N HIS A 436 -7.17 25.36 15.84
CA HIS A 436 -8.22 25.14 14.85
C HIS A 436 -7.66 24.45 13.60
N TYR A 437 -8.55 23.80 12.86
CA TYR A 437 -8.26 23.03 11.67
C TYR A 437 -8.78 23.78 10.45
N TYR A 438 -8.00 23.78 9.39
CA TYR A 438 -8.31 24.48 8.15
C TYR A 438 -7.92 23.67 6.94
N GLU A 439 -8.70 23.77 5.87
CA GLU A 439 -8.28 23.35 4.54
C GLU A 439 -7.57 24.51 3.84
N LEU A 440 -6.40 24.23 3.25
CA LEU A 440 -5.58 25.24 2.58
C LEU A 440 -6.17 25.62 1.20
N VAL A 441 -6.35 26.93 1.00
CA VAL A 441 -6.77 27.55 -0.25
C VAL A 441 -5.67 28.52 -0.72
N VAL A 442 -5.34 28.47 -2.01
CA VAL A 442 -4.21 29.26 -2.56
C VAL A 442 -4.60 30.06 -3.79
N THR A 443 -4.07 31.28 -3.87
CA THR A 443 -4.06 32.10 -5.08
C THR A 443 -2.60 32.34 -5.49
N THR A 444 -2.24 31.95 -6.72
CA THR A 444 -0.86 31.86 -7.20
C THR A 444 -0.61 32.81 -8.36
N PHE A 445 0.67 33.16 -8.59
CA PHE A 445 1.09 33.95 -9.74
C PHE A 445 0.86 33.24 -11.10
N THR A 446 0.76 31.91 -11.08
CA THR A 446 0.63 31.07 -12.28
C THR A 446 -0.82 30.89 -12.75
N GLY A 447 -1.79 31.54 -12.08
CA GLY A 447 -3.18 31.59 -12.53
C GLY A 447 -4.12 30.58 -11.86
N LEU A 448 -3.74 30.02 -10.71
CA LEU A 448 -4.69 29.35 -9.81
C LEU A 448 -5.26 30.38 -8.84
N TYR A 449 -6.58 30.57 -8.81
CA TYR A 449 -7.27 31.55 -7.98
C TYR A 449 -8.19 30.84 -6.99
N ARG A 450 -8.05 31.13 -5.70
CA ARG A 450 -8.78 30.51 -4.58
C ARG A 450 -8.92 28.98 -4.74
N TYR A 451 -7.83 28.35 -5.14
CA TYR A 451 -7.76 26.93 -5.44
C TYR A 451 -7.61 26.12 -4.15
N ARG A 452 -8.48 25.12 -3.97
CA ARG A 452 -8.42 24.18 -2.85
C ARG A 452 -7.32 23.14 -3.06
N VAL A 453 -6.28 23.19 -2.23
CA VAL A 453 -5.17 22.22 -2.27
C VAL A 453 -5.65 20.83 -1.81
N GLY A 454 -6.63 20.82 -0.90
CA GLY A 454 -7.18 19.64 -0.25
C GLY A 454 -6.38 19.18 0.97
N ASP A 455 -5.37 19.92 1.41
CA ASP A 455 -4.59 19.59 2.61
C ASP A 455 -5.25 20.20 3.86
N ILE A 456 -5.43 19.37 4.89
CA ILE A 456 -5.95 19.78 6.20
C ILE A 456 -4.79 20.07 7.14
N LEU A 457 -4.80 21.28 7.70
CA LEU A 457 -3.73 21.84 8.53
C LEU A 457 -4.29 22.25 9.88
N MET A 458 -3.53 21.99 10.94
CA MET A 458 -3.85 22.43 12.30
C MET A 458 -2.89 23.54 12.72
N VAL A 459 -3.41 24.68 13.19
CA VAL A 459 -2.57 25.77 13.70
C VAL A 459 -1.96 25.35 15.04
N THR A 460 -0.64 25.36 15.12
CA THR A 460 0.14 24.93 16.31
C THR A 460 0.81 26.08 17.04
N GLY A 461 0.96 27.23 16.39
CA GLY A 461 1.65 28.38 16.94
C GLY A 461 1.83 29.47 15.89
N PHE A 462 2.63 30.46 16.24
CA PHE A 462 3.01 31.57 15.37
C PHE A 462 4.50 31.83 15.54
N HIS A 463 5.20 32.10 14.44
CA HIS A 463 6.53 32.70 14.46
C HIS A 463 6.39 34.15 14.00
N ASN A 464 6.62 35.09 14.90
CA ASN A 464 6.17 36.47 14.75
C ASN A 464 4.67 36.52 14.42
N ASN A 465 4.30 37.07 13.27
CA ASN A 465 2.90 37.15 12.82
C ASN A 465 2.54 36.04 11.82
N ALA A 466 3.49 35.19 11.40
CA ALA A 466 3.23 34.09 10.49
C ALA A 466 2.79 32.82 11.26
N PRO A 467 1.63 32.23 10.93
CA PRO A 467 1.16 31.00 11.57
C PRO A 467 2.03 29.79 11.24
N GLN A 468 2.06 28.84 12.18
CA GLN A 468 2.71 27.54 12.05
C GLN A 468 1.67 26.44 12.00
N PHE A 469 1.81 25.54 11.03
CA PHE A 469 0.82 24.49 10.77
C PHE A 469 1.42 23.10 10.89
N ARG A 470 0.75 22.23 11.63
CA ARG A 470 0.97 20.80 11.56
C ARG A 470 0.13 20.25 10.41
N PHE A 471 0.77 19.49 9.53
CA PHE A 471 0.07 18.74 8.49
C PHE A 471 -0.74 17.61 9.14
N VAL A 472 -2.04 17.54 8.85
CA VAL A 472 -2.93 16.50 9.41
C VAL A 472 -3.09 15.38 8.38
N HIS A 473 -3.82 15.63 7.30
CA HIS A 473 -4.02 14.67 6.21
C HIS A 473 -4.44 15.40 4.92
N ARG A 474 -4.48 14.68 3.79
CA ARG A 474 -5.11 15.16 2.56
C ARG A 474 -6.57 14.71 2.53
N ARG A 475 -7.47 15.58 2.10
CA ARG A 475 -8.92 15.35 2.02
C ARG A 475 -9.21 14.32 0.93
N ASN A 476 -9.42 13.06 1.33
CA ASN A 476 -10.03 12.00 0.52
C ASN A 476 -10.66 10.92 1.42
N VAL A 477 -11.84 10.43 1.05
CA VAL A 477 -12.42 9.21 1.62
C VAL A 477 -11.62 8.03 1.09
N VAL A 478 -11.09 7.20 2.00
CA VAL A 478 -10.22 6.06 1.68
C VAL A 478 -11.07 4.81 1.53
N LEU A 479 -11.98 4.54 2.45
CA LEU A 479 -12.88 3.39 2.41
C LEU A 479 -14.33 3.79 2.72
N SER A 480 -15.27 3.12 2.07
CA SER A 480 -16.71 3.26 2.27
C SER A 480 -17.41 2.02 1.69
N ILE A 481 -18.34 1.42 2.44
CA ILE A 481 -19.16 0.27 1.98
C ILE A 481 -20.63 0.67 1.85
N ASP A 482 -21.15 1.38 2.85
CA ASP A 482 -22.52 1.87 2.93
C ASP A 482 -22.50 3.38 3.27
N THR A 483 -22.96 3.77 4.46
CA THR A 483 -22.96 5.16 4.92
C THR A 483 -21.67 5.55 5.65
N ASP A 484 -20.80 4.57 5.93
CA ASP A 484 -19.49 4.75 6.54
C ASP A 484 -18.52 5.47 5.59
N LYS A 485 -17.69 6.35 6.14
CA LYS A 485 -16.68 7.09 5.38
C LYS A 485 -15.38 7.15 6.18
N THR A 486 -14.54 6.15 6.00
CA THR A 486 -13.24 6.11 6.65
C THR A 486 -12.22 6.90 5.82
N ASN A 487 -11.61 7.91 6.44
CA ASN A 487 -10.51 8.69 5.85
C ASN A 487 -9.15 8.07 6.19
N GLU A 488 -8.07 8.66 5.65
CA GLU A 488 -6.69 8.14 5.83
C GLU A 488 -6.23 8.21 7.28
N GLU A 489 -6.62 9.24 8.03
CA GLU A 489 -6.23 9.43 9.43
C GLU A 489 -6.87 8.40 10.34
N ASP A 490 -8.17 8.14 10.18
CA ASP A 490 -8.89 7.16 10.99
C ASP A 490 -8.39 5.74 10.72
N LEU A 491 -8.08 5.42 9.47
CA LEU A 491 -7.46 4.15 9.11
C LEU A 491 -6.05 4.03 9.71
N LEU A 492 -5.24 5.09 9.68
CA LEU A 492 -3.90 5.10 10.27
C LEU A 492 -3.93 5.01 11.80
N LYS A 493 -4.89 5.67 12.46
CA LYS A 493 -5.11 5.55 13.91
C LYS A 493 -5.48 4.12 14.29
N ALA A 494 -6.44 3.54 13.58
CA ALA A 494 -6.88 2.16 13.80
C ALA A 494 -5.72 1.17 13.60
N LEU A 495 -4.92 1.37 12.55
CA LEU A 495 -3.72 0.59 12.31
C LEU A 495 -2.70 0.74 13.45
N THR A 496 -2.48 1.96 13.94
CA THR A 496 -1.53 2.24 15.02
C THR A 496 -1.91 1.52 16.30
N GLN A 497 -3.21 1.44 16.62
CA GLN A 497 -3.67 0.65 17.78
C GLN A 497 -3.45 -0.85 17.57
N ALA A 498 -3.74 -1.38 16.38
CA ALA A 498 -3.52 -2.79 16.08
C ALA A 498 -2.03 -3.18 16.05
N LYS A 499 -1.13 -2.26 15.65
CA LYS A 499 0.33 -2.48 15.71
C LYS A 499 0.83 -2.81 17.11
N LEU A 500 0.26 -2.18 18.14
CA LEU A 500 0.65 -2.42 19.54
C LEU A 500 0.41 -3.87 19.99
N VAL A 501 -0.42 -4.64 19.28
CA VAL A 501 -0.66 -6.06 19.55
C VAL A 501 0.49 -6.93 19.03
N ILE A 502 1.09 -6.57 17.89
CA ILE A 502 2.13 -7.39 17.22
C ILE A 502 3.57 -6.96 17.57
N GLU A 503 3.78 -5.71 17.97
CA GLU A 503 5.11 -5.18 18.31
C GLU A 503 5.80 -5.94 19.48
N PRO A 504 5.11 -6.31 20.59
CA PRO A 504 5.71 -7.08 21.68
C PRO A 504 6.17 -8.48 21.27
N LEU A 505 5.60 -9.02 20.19
CA LEU A 505 5.95 -10.33 19.63
C LEU A 505 7.16 -10.26 18.69
N GLY A 506 7.73 -9.07 18.48
CA GLY A 506 8.88 -8.85 17.62
C GLY A 506 8.55 -8.65 16.14
N PHE A 507 7.27 -8.53 15.78
CA PHE A 507 6.85 -8.20 14.41
C PHE A 507 6.84 -6.69 14.19
N LEU A 508 7.24 -6.29 12.99
CA LEU A 508 7.19 -4.93 12.48
C LEU A 508 6.30 -4.91 11.24
N LEU A 509 5.26 -4.08 11.23
CA LEU A 509 4.51 -3.80 10.00
C LEU A 509 5.35 -2.89 9.10
N THR A 510 5.83 -3.42 7.98
CA THR A 510 6.65 -2.67 7.02
C THR A 510 5.79 -1.79 6.13
N GLU A 511 4.69 -2.34 5.61
CA GLU A 511 3.74 -1.63 4.75
C GLU A 511 2.31 -2.13 4.89
N TYR A 512 1.37 -1.26 4.50
CA TYR A 512 -0.04 -1.63 4.39
C TYR A 512 -0.78 -0.87 3.30
N THR A 513 -1.84 -1.49 2.80
CA THR A 513 -2.86 -0.85 1.97
C THR A 513 -4.23 -1.43 2.29
N SER A 514 -5.30 -0.87 1.73
CA SER A 514 -6.65 -1.34 1.93
C SER A 514 -7.48 -1.30 0.65
N TYR A 515 -8.61 -1.98 0.64
CA TYR A 515 -9.69 -1.74 -0.32
C TYR A 515 -11.03 -2.10 0.32
N ALA A 516 -12.10 -1.61 -0.29
CA ALA A 516 -13.47 -1.94 0.10
C ALA A 516 -13.93 -3.13 -0.74
N ASP A 517 -14.13 -4.29 -0.11
CA ASP A 517 -14.58 -5.51 -0.77
C ASP A 517 -16.10 -5.56 -0.80
N THR A 518 -16.66 -5.38 -2.00
CA THR A 518 -18.10 -5.46 -2.27
C THR A 518 -18.48 -6.77 -2.96
N SER A 519 -17.57 -7.74 -3.06
CA SER A 519 -17.86 -9.06 -3.63
C SER A 519 -18.66 -9.93 -2.67
N SER A 520 -18.50 -9.71 -1.35
CA SER A 520 -19.33 -10.28 -0.30
C SER A 520 -20.51 -9.38 0.04
N ILE A 521 -21.61 -9.97 0.52
CA ILE A 521 -22.77 -9.23 1.04
C ILE A 521 -23.02 -9.69 2.49
N PRO A 522 -22.92 -8.79 3.50
CA PRO A 522 -22.50 -7.39 3.38
C PRO A 522 -21.03 -7.24 2.93
N GLY A 523 -20.73 -6.12 2.27
CA GLY A 523 -19.35 -5.77 1.91
C GLY A 523 -18.53 -5.46 3.16
N HIS A 524 -17.20 -5.50 3.07
CA HIS A 524 -16.33 -5.29 4.22
C HIS A 524 -14.99 -4.65 3.84
N TYR A 525 -14.24 -4.19 4.85
CA TYR A 525 -12.91 -3.63 4.62
C TYR A 525 -11.87 -4.74 4.60
N VAL A 526 -10.96 -4.68 3.63
CA VAL A 526 -9.81 -5.58 3.55
C VAL A 526 -8.54 -4.75 3.66
N LEU A 527 -7.64 -5.15 4.55
CA LEU A 527 -6.30 -4.59 4.68
C LEU A 527 -5.24 -5.63 4.31
N PHE A 528 -4.27 -5.23 3.49
CA PHE A 528 -3.08 -6.03 3.22
C PHE A 528 -1.94 -5.55 4.10
N TRP A 529 -1.31 -6.47 4.83
CA TRP A 529 -0.20 -6.19 5.75
C TRP A 529 1.06 -6.93 5.32
N GLU A 530 2.17 -6.21 5.12
CA GLU A 530 3.50 -6.84 4.99
C GLU A 530 4.24 -6.74 6.32
N LEU A 531 4.67 -7.89 6.85
CA LEU A 531 5.28 -8.00 8.17
C LEU A 531 6.75 -8.42 8.05
N LYS A 532 7.60 -7.92 8.95
CA LYS A 532 9.01 -8.31 9.12
C LYS A 532 9.28 -8.64 10.59
N MET A 533 9.98 -9.74 10.87
CA MET A 533 10.39 -10.08 12.23
C MET A 533 11.73 -9.40 12.57
N LYS A 534 11.87 -8.84 13.77
CA LYS A 534 13.15 -8.28 14.24
C LYS A 534 14.20 -9.39 14.32
N GLY A 535 15.27 -9.26 13.53
CA GLY A 535 16.44 -10.15 13.57
C GLY A 535 16.38 -11.41 12.69
N SER A 536 15.36 -11.60 11.84
CA SER A 536 15.30 -12.73 10.89
C SER A 536 15.57 -12.31 9.44
N ASN A 537 16.19 -13.20 8.65
CA ASN A 537 16.50 -13.01 7.23
C ASN A 537 15.30 -13.33 6.31
N GLY A 538 14.10 -12.85 6.64
CA GLY A 538 12.95 -12.86 5.72
C GLY A 538 11.98 -14.05 5.81
N LEU A 539 12.21 -15.04 6.68
CA LEU A 539 11.20 -16.06 7.01
C LEU A 539 10.33 -15.55 8.16
N LEU A 540 9.04 -15.35 7.87
CA LEU A 540 8.01 -15.10 8.89
C LEU A 540 7.70 -16.42 9.59
N PRO A 541 7.88 -16.54 10.92
CA PRO A 541 7.32 -17.66 11.68
C PRO A 541 5.79 -17.64 11.60
N GLU A 542 5.16 -18.77 11.88
CA GLU A 542 3.71 -18.91 11.94
C GLU A 542 3.14 -17.86 12.91
N LEU A 543 2.43 -16.86 12.37
CA LEU A 543 1.71 -15.90 13.21
C LEU A 543 0.50 -16.59 13.82
N ASP A 544 0.36 -16.49 15.13
CA ASP A 544 -0.82 -16.98 15.83
C ASP A 544 -2.08 -16.28 15.29
N THR A 545 -3.03 -17.08 14.81
CA THR A 545 -4.31 -16.61 14.26
C THR A 545 -5.07 -15.76 15.28
N PHE A 546 -4.97 -16.08 16.58
CA PHE A 546 -5.61 -15.31 17.65
C PHE A 546 -5.11 -13.86 17.71
N ILE A 547 -3.81 -13.66 17.47
CA ILE A 547 -3.19 -12.32 17.45
C ILE A 547 -3.70 -11.51 16.27
N MET A 548 -3.85 -12.12 15.10
CA MET A 548 -4.38 -11.43 13.92
C MET A 548 -5.86 -11.09 14.07
N GLU A 549 -6.65 -11.95 14.71
CA GLU A 549 -8.04 -11.64 15.07
C GLU A 549 -8.13 -10.48 16.06
N GLN A 550 -7.25 -10.46 17.06
CA GLN A 550 -7.15 -9.35 18.00
C GLN A 550 -6.79 -8.05 17.28
N CYS A 551 -5.92 -8.10 16.27
CA CYS A 551 -5.62 -6.95 15.41
C CYS A 551 -6.85 -6.46 14.65
N CYS A 552 -7.60 -7.36 13.98
CA CYS A 552 -8.84 -7.00 13.28
C CYS A 552 -9.83 -6.32 14.24
N SER A 553 -10.08 -6.91 15.41
CA SER A 553 -10.99 -6.37 16.42
C SER A 553 -10.54 -5.00 16.93
N THR A 554 -9.23 -4.85 17.21
CA THR A 554 -8.65 -3.59 17.67
C THR A 554 -8.79 -2.50 16.62
N MET A 555 -8.64 -2.84 15.32
CA MET A 555 -8.91 -1.91 14.23
C MET A 555 -10.39 -1.53 14.19
N GLU A 556 -11.32 -2.50 14.17
CA GLU A 556 -12.77 -2.22 14.14
C GLU A 556 -13.23 -1.33 15.31
N GLU A 557 -12.66 -1.52 16.51
CA GLU A 557 -12.97 -0.71 17.69
C GLU A 557 -12.44 0.72 17.62
N SER A 558 -11.35 0.92 16.88
CA SER A 558 -10.69 2.21 16.70
C SER A 558 -11.26 3.03 15.53
N LEU A 559 -12.03 2.39 14.65
CA LEU A 559 -12.76 3.06 13.57
C LEU A 559 -13.96 3.87 14.10
N ASP A 560 -14.48 4.75 13.24
CA ASP A 560 -15.46 5.76 13.64
C ASP A 560 -16.79 5.16 14.16
N SER A 561 -17.62 6.05 14.72
CA SER A 561 -18.90 5.66 15.31
C SER A 561 -19.90 5.10 14.29
N VAL A 562 -19.82 5.56 13.03
CA VAL A 562 -20.68 5.16 11.92
C VAL A 562 -20.31 3.75 11.46
N TYR A 563 -19.03 3.47 11.18
CA TYR A 563 -18.52 2.14 10.87
C TYR A 563 -18.93 1.13 11.94
N ARG A 564 -18.72 1.44 13.22
CA ARG A 564 -19.09 0.55 14.33
C ARG A 564 -20.60 0.34 14.45
N ARG A 565 -21.42 1.35 14.17
CA ARG A 565 -22.88 1.23 14.12
C ARG A 565 -23.31 0.33 12.95
N CYS A 566 -22.76 0.56 11.76
CA CYS A 566 -23.01 -0.25 10.57
C CYS A 566 -22.61 -1.72 10.78
N ARG A 567 -21.52 -1.96 11.50
CA ARG A 567 -20.99 -3.29 11.83
C ARG A 567 -21.79 -4.03 12.92
N LYS A 568 -22.21 -3.35 14.00
CA LYS A 568 -22.82 -3.99 15.19
C LYS A 568 -24.35 -3.93 15.23
N LYS A 569 -24.95 -2.88 14.67
CA LYS A 569 -26.39 -2.60 14.77
C LYS A 569 -27.11 -2.83 13.45
N ASP A 570 -26.57 -2.26 12.38
CA ASP A 570 -27.26 -2.24 11.09
C ASP A 570 -26.93 -3.48 10.24
N ASN A 571 -25.85 -4.21 10.59
CA ASN A 571 -25.30 -5.35 9.86
C ASN A 571 -25.06 -5.06 8.36
N SER A 572 -24.84 -3.80 8.01
CA SER A 572 -24.59 -3.35 6.63
C SER A 572 -23.13 -3.47 6.21
N ILE A 573 -22.21 -3.68 7.16
CA ILE A 573 -20.78 -3.92 6.93
C ILE A 573 -20.39 -5.25 7.55
N GLY A 574 -19.68 -6.09 6.79
CA GLY A 574 -19.12 -7.36 7.24
C GLY A 574 -17.85 -7.19 8.10
N PRO A 575 -17.32 -8.27 8.69
CA PRO A 575 -16.11 -8.23 9.50
C PRO A 575 -14.89 -7.71 8.72
N LEU A 576 -14.11 -6.82 9.32
CA LEU A 576 -12.83 -6.38 8.77
C LEU A 576 -11.86 -7.56 8.60
N GLU A 577 -11.22 -7.64 7.44
CA GLU A 577 -10.25 -8.67 7.11
C GLU A 577 -8.84 -8.09 7.03
N ILE A 578 -7.87 -8.72 7.70
CA ILE A 578 -6.44 -8.48 7.47
C ILE A 578 -5.86 -9.68 6.70
N ARG A 579 -5.24 -9.41 5.55
CA ARG A 579 -4.53 -10.36 4.71
C ARG A 579 -3.03 -10.11 4.82
N VAL A 580 -2.29 -11.05 5.38
CA VAL A 580 -0.83 -10.92 5.49
C VAL A 580 -0.20 -11.35 4.16
N VAL A 581 0.65 -10.52 3.58
CA VAL A 581 1.31 -10.78 2.29
C VAL A 581 2.79 -11.14 2.45
N THR A 582 3.36 -11.81 1.45
CA THR A 582 4.79 -12.15 1.39
C THR A 582 5.69 -10.90 1.44
N HIS A 583 6.91 -11.06 1.92
CA HIS A 583 7.90 -9.99 1.86
C HIS A 583 8.19 -9.58 0.39
N GLY A 584 8.31 -8.27 0.13
CA GLY A 584 8.52 -7.72 -1.22
C GLY A 584 7.25 -7.57 -2.05
N THR A 585 6.07 -7.80 -1.45
CA THR A 585 4.79 -7.63 -2.15
C THR A 585 4.53 -6.17 -2.48
N PHE A 586 4.84 -5.27 -1.54
CA PHE A 586 4.68 -3.83 -1.78
C PHE A 586 5.70 -3.26 -2.76
N ASP A 587 6.87 -3.89 -2.90
CA ASP A 587 7.83 -3.57 -3.96
C ASP A 587 7.26 -3.95 -5.34
N ALA A 588 6.67 -5.15 -5.46
CA ALA A 588 5.99 -5.58 -6.69
C ALA A 588 4.78 -4.67 -7.01
N LEU A 589 4.02 -4.24 -5.99
CA LEU A 589 2.92 -3.29 -6.18
C LEU A 589 3.43 -1.93 -6.69
N MET A 590 4.54 -1.45 -6.13
CA MET A 590 5.19 -0.23 -6.59
C MET A 590 5.65 -0.39 -8.05
N ASP A 591 6.30 -1.49 -8.41
CA ASP A 591 6.75 -1.75 -9.79
C ASP A 591 5.57 -1.78 -10.77
N LEU A 592 4.44 -2.39 -10.39
CA LEU A 592 3.21 -2.35 -11.18
C LEU A 592 2.74 -0.91 -11.38
N CYS A 593 2.61 -0.11 -10.31
CA CYS A 593 2.19 1.28 -10.42
C CYS A 593 3.17 2.11 -11.27
N VAL A 594 4.46 1.83 -11.17
CA VAL A 594 5.51 2.48 -11.97
C VAL A 594 5.39 2.12 -13.44
N SER A 595 5.14 0.86 -13.76
CA SER A 595 4.91 0.43 -15.15
C SER A 595 3.66 1.08 -15.77
N GLN A 596 2.67 1.41 -14.94
CA GLN A 596 1.45 2.14 -15.33
C GLN A 596 1.62 3.67 -15.36
N GLY A 597 2.85 4.18 -15.23
CA GLY A 597 3.15 5.61 -15.35
C GLY A 597 3.25 6.37 -14.03
N SER A 598 3.14 5.70 -12.88
CA SER A 598 3.37 6.34 -11.58
C SER A 598 4.86 6.64 -11.35
N SER A 599 5.15 7.78 -10.72
CA SER A 599 6.52 8.19 -10.43
C SER A 599 7.11 7.40 -9.26
N VAL A 600 8.19 6.66 -9.48
CA VAL A 600 8.95 5.89 -8.45
C VAL A 600 9.30 6.72 -7.19
N ASN A 601 9.48 8.04 -7.28
CA ASN A 601 9.87 8.88 -6.11
C ASN A 601 8.71 9.60 -5.47
N GLN A 602 7.61 9.82 -6.19
CA GLN A 602 6.38 10.31 -5.60
C GLN A 602 5.48 9.15 -5.16
N TYR A 603 5.88 7.92 -5.47
CA TYR A 603 5.19 6.73 -5.05
C TYR A 603 5.12 6.72 -3.53
N LYS A 604 3.89 6.84 -3.07
CA LYS A 604 3.46 6.52 -1.73
C LYS A 604 2.54 5.33 -1.92
N THR A 605 2.75 4.26 -1.16
CA THR A 605 1.83 3.13 -1.13
C THR A 605 0.40 3.67 -0.99
N PRO A 606 -0.47 3.50 -2.00
CA PRO A 606 -1.82 4.03 -1.95
C PRO A 606 -2.52 3.40 -0.75
N ARG A 607 -3.16 4.19 0.10
CA ARG A 607 -3.85 3.66 1.29
C ARG A 607 -5.15 2.97 0.97
N CYS A 608 -5.74 3.29 -0.19
CA CYS A 608 -6.82 2.51 -0.79
C CYS A 608 -6.46 2.19 -2.25
N ILE A 609 -6.59 0.92 -2.62
CA ILE A 609 -6.44 0.44 -3.98
C ILE A 609 -7.83 0.28 -4.60
N LYS A 610 -8.00 0.83 -5.81
CA LYS A 610 -9.20 0.64 -6.64
C LYS A 610 -8.93 -0.15 -7.92
N SER A 611 -7.65 -0.33 -8.28
CA SER A 611 -7.26 -1.05 -9.49
C SER A 611 -7.40 -2.55 -9.28
N GLU A 612 -8.18 -3.23 -10.12
CA GLU A 612 -8.35 -4.68 -10.08
C GLU A 612 -7.01 -5.43 -10.29
N GLU A 613 -6.15 -4.94 -11.18
CA GLU A 613 -4.82 -5.54 -11.41
C GLU A 613 -3.96 -5.51 -10.14
N ALA A 614 -3.97 -4.38 -9.42
CA ALA A 614 -3.25 -4.23 -8.16
C ALA A 614 -3.83 -5.11 -7.05
N ILE A 615 -5.16 -5.22 -6.96
CA ILE A 615 -5.84 -6.13 -6.01
C ILE A 615 -5.49 -7.58 -6.31
N ASN A 616 -5.46 -7.98 -7.58
CA ASN A 616 -5.10 -9.34 -8.00
C ASN A 616 -3.64 -9.66 -7.68
N LEU A 617 -2.71 -8.72 -7.90
CA LEU A 617 -1.32 -8.86 -7.49
C LEU A 617 -1.20 -9.08 -5.98
N LEU A 618 -1.85 -8.23 -5.17
CA LEU A 618 -1.84 -8.34 -3.71
C LEU A 618 -2.43 -9.68 -3.25
N ASN A 619 -3.58 -10.09 -3.80
CA ASN A 619 -4.23 -11.36 -3.49
C ASN A 619 -3.36 -12.57 -3.84
N SER A 620 -2.60 -12.51 -4.94
CA SER A 620 -1.70 -13.60 -5.34
C SER A 620 -0.54 -13.83 -4.37
N LYS A 621 -0.26 -12.86 -3.49
CA LYS A 621 0.85 -12.85 -2.54
C LYS A 621 0.41 -13.03 -1.08
N VAL A 622 -0.86 -13.34 -0.84
CA VAL A 622 -1.38 -13.55 0.52
C VAL A 622 -0.90 -14.89 1.08
N ILE A 623 -0.31 -14.86 2.28
CA ILE A 623 0.14 -16.06 3.03
C ILE A 623 -0.91 -16.49 4.04
N LEU A 624 -1.67 -15.55 4.63
CA LEU A 624 -2.65 -15.83 5.68
C LEU A 624 -3.98 -15.14 5.36
N HIS A 625 -5.05 -15.94 5.29
CA HIS A 625 -6.44 -15.49 5.28
C HIS A 625 -7.05 -15.74 6.66
N ALA A 626 -6.97 -14.76 7.55
CA ALA A 626 -7.44 -14.90 8.94
C ALA A 626 -8.92 -15.34 9.04
N SER A 627 -9.75 -14.99 8.06
CA SER A 627 -11.18 -15.32 8.01
C SER A 627 -11.49 -16.78 7.66
N GLN A 628 -10.75 -17.40 6.73
CA GLN A 628 -11.00 -18.77 6.28
C GLN A 628 -10.53 -19.82 7.30
N LEU A 629 -9.46 -19.54 8.03
CA LEU A 629 -8.95 -20.42 9.10
C LEU A 629 -9.90 -20.46 10.30
N LYS A 630 -10.55 -19.32 10.62
CA LYS A 630 -11.58 -19.26 11.67
C LYS A 630 -12.79 -20.15 11.36
N GLU A 631 -13.22 -20.18 10.10
CA GLU A 631 -14.32 -21.04 9.67
C GLU A 631 -13.91 -22.52 9.77
N VAL A 632 -12.69 -22.86 9.33
CA VAL A 632 -12.14 -24.22 9.44
C VAL A 632 -12.05 -24.67 10.91
N GLU A 633 -11.46 -23.86 11.79
CA GLU A 633 -11.26 -24.26 13.19
C GLU A 633 -12.59 -24.38 13.95
N LYS A 634 -13.53 -23.45 13.70
CA LYS A 634 -14.90 -23.54 14.24
C LYS A 634 -15.59 -24.82 13.78
N LEU A 635 -15.50 -25.16 12.49
CA LEU A 635 -16.10 -26.37 11.95
C LEU A 635 -15.41 -27.64 12.49
N LYS A 636 -14.09 -27.63 12.71
CA LYS A 636 -13.38 -28.73 13.39
C LYS A 636 -13.90 -28.94 14.80
N ILE A 637 -14.05 -27.88 15.59
CA ILE A 637 -14.61 -27.96 16.96
C ILE A 637 -16.03 -28.53 16.92
N GLN A 638 -16.85 -28.08 15.96
CA GLN A 638 -18.20 -28.60 15.79
C GLN A 638 -18.21 -30.11 15.48
N VAL A 639 -17.44 -30.54 14.49
CA VAL A 639 -17.35 -31.97 14.08
C VAL A 639 -16.77 -32.84 15.20
N ARG A 640 -15.75 -32.34 15.92
CA ARG A 640 -15.21 -33.00 17.12
C ARG A 640 -16.28 -33.15 18.21
N GLY A 641 -17.10 -32.11 18.42
CA GLY A 641 -18.25 -32.17 19.32
C GLY A 641 -19.28 -33.22 18.91
N GLU A 642 -19.55 -33.36 17.61
CA GLU A 642 -20.45 -34.39 17.06
C GLU A 642 -19.90 -35.82 17.33
N LEU A 643 -18.60 -36.05 17.10
CA LEU A 643 -17.93 -37.32 17.42
C LEU A 643 -18.01 -37.68 18.91
N LEU A 644 -17.72 -36.72 19.78
CA LEU A 644 -17.77 -36.92 21.24
C LEU A 644 -19.21 -37.15 21.73
N ALA A 645 -20.19 -36.45 21.16
CA ALA A 645 -21.60 -36.64 21.52
C ALA A 645 -22.11 -38.04 21.14
N ILE A 646 -21.64 -38.58 20.01
CA ILE A 646 -21.93 -39.94 19.57
C ILE A 646 -21.30 -40.97 20.52
N ALA A 647 -20.03 -40.77 20.89
CA ALA A 647 -19.34 -41.61 21.87
C ALA A 647 -20.07 -41.65 23.22
N ALA A 648 -20.52 -40.49 23.71
CA ALA A 648 -21.15 -40.35 25.02
C ALA A 648 -22.60 -40.87 25.09
N LYS A 649 -23.33 -40.88 23.98
CA LYS A 649 -24.76 -41.27 23.94
C LYS A 649 -25.00 -42.75 23.73
N HIS A 650 -23.96 -43.59 23.58
CA HIS A 650 -24.09 -44.97 23.09
C HIS A 650 -25.02 -45.03 21.86
N SER A 651 -24.85 -44.08 20.92
CA SER A 651 -25.71 -44.00 19.75
C SER A 651 -25.62 -45.27 18.91
N ALA A 652 -26.64 -45.52 18.07
CA ALA A 652 -26.71 -46.73 17.28
C ALA A 652 -25.42 -46.95 16.48
N LEU A 653 -24.90 -48.17 16.47
CA LEU A 653 -23.65 -48.54 15.79
C LEU A 653 -23.58 -48.05 14.34
N SER A 654 -24.72 -48.01 13.64
CA SER A 654 -24.83 -47.47 12.29
C SER A 654 -24.48 -45.99 12.17
N GLU A 655 -24.87 -45.16 13.15
CA GLU A 655 -24.56 -43.72 13.14
C GLU A 655 -23.07 -43.48 13.34
N GLN A 656 -22.42 -44.26 14.22
CA GLN A 656 -20.99 -44.15 14.49
C GLN A 656 -20.17 -44.48 13.25
N LEU A 657 -20.44 -45.63 12.63
CA LEU A 657 -19.71 -46.11 11.46
C LEU A 657 -19.91 -45.21 10.23
N ASN A 658 -21.13 -44.71 10.01
CA ASN A 658 -21.43 -43.81 8.89
C ASN A 658 -20.71 -42.46 9.02
N LEU A 659 -20.60 -41.91 10.24
CA LEU A 659 -19.89 -40.66 10.45
C LEU A 659 -18.38 -40.82 10.23
N ILE A 660 -17.78 -41.90 10.75
CA ILE A 660 -16.36 -42.22 10.53
C ILE A 660 -16.08 -42.36 9.03
N ASP A 661 -16.90 -43.14 8.32
CA ASP A 661 -16.76 -43.31 6.86
C ASP A 661 -16.86 -41.97 6.12
N ALA A 662 -17.81 -41.12 6.49
CA ALA A 662 -17.97 -39.81 5.87
C ALA A 662 -16.74 -38.92 6.08
N ILE A 663 -16.20 -38.87 7.31
CA ILE A 663 -15.00 -38.06 7.64
C ILE A 663 -13.80 -38.53 6.83
N GLU A 664 -13.56 -39.83 6.75
CA GLU A 664 -12.43 -40.40 6.02
C GLU A 664 -12.56 -40.18 4.51
N ARG A 665 -13.73 -40.44 3.94
CA ARG A 665 -13.97 -40.27 2.51
C ARG A 665 -13.95 -38.80 2.09
N LEU A 666 -14.28 -37.88 2.98
CA LEU A 666 -14.11 -36.44 2.79
C LEU A 666 -12.67 -35.97 2.99
N GLY A 667 -11.73 -36.89 3.27
CA GLY A 667 -10.31 -36.60 3.40
C GLY A 667 -9.96 -35.80 4.66
N LEU A 668 -10.80 -35.89 5.70
CA LEU A 668 -10.66 -35.16 6.95
C LEU A 668 -10.14 -36.03 8.11
N GLY A 669 -9.90 -37.34 7.88
CA GLY A 669 -9.53 -38.30 8.94
C GLY A 669 -8.33 -37.85 9.79
N TYR A 670 -7.32 -37.23 9.16
CA TYR A 670 -6.11 -36.75 9.82
C TYR A 670 -6.34 -35.64 10.87
N HIS A 671 -7.50 -34.95 10.85
CA HIS A 671 -7.85 -33.96 11.88
C HIS A 671 -8.48 -34.60 13.13
N PHE A 672 -8.91 -35.86 13.04
CA PHE A 672 -9.74 -36.55 14.04
C PHE A 672 -9.23 -37.97 14.35
N GLU A 673 -7.94 -38.25 14.14
CA GLU A 673 -7.36 -39.59 14.29
C GLU A 673 -7.62 -40.16 15.69
N THR A 674 -7.41 -39.36 16.73
CA THR A 674 -7.61 -39.77 18.12
C THR A 674 -9.06 -40.14 18.41
N GLU A 675 -10.02 -39.33 17.95
CA GLU A 675 -11.45 -39.58 18.15
C GLU A 675 -11.92 -40.81 17.37
N ILE A 676 -11.46 -40.97 16.13
CA ILE A 676 -11.78 -42.13 15.28
C ILE A 676 -11.23 -43.42 15.91
N GLU A 677 -9.97 -43.44 16.34
CA GLU A 677 -9.36 -44.60 16.99
C GLU A 677 -10.10 -45.01 18.28
N GLN A 678 -10.51 -44.03 19.10
CA GLN A 678 -11.27 -44.29 20.33
C GLN A 678 -12.64 -44.92 20.03
N LEU A 679 -13.36 -44.40 19.03
CA LEU A 679 -14.64 -44.95 18.61
C LEU A 679 -14.49 -46.36 18.03
N LEU A 680 -13.52 -46.58 17.14
CA LEU A 680 -13.28 -47.89 16.54
C LEU A 680 -12.82 -48.92 17.57
N ARG A 681 -12.02 -48.53 18.55
CA ARG A 681 -11.65 -49.40 19.67
C ARG A 681 -12.88 -49.83 20.48
N HIS A 682 -13.80 -48.91 20.77
CA HIS A 682 -15.05 -49.26 21.44
C HIS A 682 -15.90 -50.24 20.60
N VAL A 683 -15.99 -50.02 19.29
CA VAL A 683 -16.66 -50.93 18.36
C VAL A 683 -15.99 -52.30 18.34
N TYR A 684 -14.65 -52.35 18.39
CA TYR A 684 -13.89 -53.60 18.41
C TYR A 684 -14.09 -54.37 19.72
N ASP A 685 -14.01 -53.71 20.88
CA ASP A 685 -14.17 -54.33 22.19
C ASP A 685 -15.60 -54.91 22.38
N SER A 686 -16.57 -54.37 21.66
CA SER A 686 -17.98 -54.78 21.69
C SER A 686 -18.42 -55.55 20.44
N TYR A 687 -17.46 -55.95 19.59
CA TYR A 687 -17.69 -56.56 18.28
C TYR A 687 -18.49 -57.87 18.38
N ASP A 688 -18.14 -58.74 19.34
CA ASP A 688 -18.85 -60.01 19.55
C ASP A 688 -20.34 -59.78 19.88
N HIS A 689 -20.62 -58.79 20.73
CA HIS A 689 -21.97 -58.49 21.19
C HIS A 689 -22.81 -57.79 20.10
N HIS A 690 -22.26 -56.78 19.42
CA HIS A 690 -23.04 -55.99 18.46
C HIS A 690 -23.08 -56.55 17.04
N ILE A 691 -22.07 -57.34 16.65
CA ILE A 691 -21.91 -57.84 15.27
C ILE A 691 -22.08 -59.36 15.21
N ILE A 692 -21.29 -60.13 15.97
CA ILE A 692 -21.30 -61.60 15.86
C ILE A 692 -22.55 -62.22 16.48
N ASN A 693 -23.08 -61.69 17.57
CA ASN A 693 -24.26 -62.24 18.24
C ASN A 693 -25.58 -61.58 17.81
N ASN A 694 -25.53 -60.63 16.87
CA ASN A 694 -26.71 -59.94 16.36
C ASN A 694 -27.21 -60.60 15.06
N ASP A 695 -28.36 -61.29 15.14
CA ASP A 695 -28.97 -61.97 13.98
C ASP A 695 -29.71 -61.02 13.04
N HIS A 696 -29.96 -59.77 13.46
CA HIS A 696 -30.68 -58.77 12.68
C HIS A 696 -29.74 -57.76 11.99
N ILE A 697 -28.42 -57.98 12.03
CA ILE A 697 -27.47 -57.06 11.41
C ILE A 697 -27.55 -57.13 9.87
N GLY A 698 -27.77 -55.96 9.25
CA GLY A 698 -27.79 -55.84 7.79
C GLY A 698 -26.39 -55.96 7.17
N LEU A 699 -26.32 -56.40 5.92
CA LEU A 699 -25.07 -56.59 5.18
C LEU A 699 -24.23 -55.30 5.13
N TYR A 700 -24.88 -54.16 4.87
CA TYR A 700 -24.22 -52.86 4.82
C TYR A 700 -23.41 -52.53 6.08
N ILE A 701 -24.00 -52.71 7.26
CA ILE A 701 -23.34 -52.40 8.54
C ILE A 701 -22.24 -53.40 8.86
N ALA A 702 -22.48 -54.70 8.61
CA ALA A 702 -21.47 -55.73 8.81
C ALA A 702 -20.23 -55.50 7.94
N ALA A 703 -20.43 -55.19 6.65
CA ALA A 703 -19.36 -54.90 5.70
C ALA A 703 -18.63 -53.59 6.03
N LEU A 704 -19.37 -52.54 6.40
CA LEU A 704 -18.77 -51.25 6.77
C LEU A 704 -17.90 -51.37 8.03
N CYS A 705 -18.41 -52.04 9.06
CA CYS A 705 -17.69 -52.30 10.30
C CYS A 705 -16.40 -53.09 10.04
N PHE A 706 -16.51 -54.18 9.29
CA PHE A 706 -15.36 -55.01 8.90
C PHE A 706 -14.29 -54.18 8.16
N ARG A 707 -14.71 -53.37 7.19
CA ARG A 707 -13.81 -52.53 6.40
C ARG A 707 -13.07 -51.52 7.27
N LEU A 708 -13.79 -50.73 8.06
CA LEU A 708 -13.21 -49.68 8.91
C LEU A 708 -12.24 -50.29 9.94
N LEU A 709 -12.64 -51.38 10.62
CA LEU A 709 -11.76 -52.04 11.60
C LEU A 709 -10.46 -52.54 10.96
N ARG A 710 -10.52 -53.19 9.79
CA ARG A 710 -9.31 -53.65 9.09
C ARG A 710 -8.44 -52.51 8.59
N GLN A 711 -9.04 -51.43 8.07
CA GLN A 711 -8.28 -50.24 7.62
C GLN A 711 -7.46 -49.62 8.74
N HIS A 712 -7.97 -49.68 9.98
CA HIS A 712 -7.29 -49.21 11.20
C HIS A 712 -6.47 -50.29 11.92
N GLY A 713 -6.20 -51.42 11.26
CA GLY A 713 -5.31 -52.47 11.78
C GLY A 713 -5.91 -53.40 12.83
N HIS A 714 -7.22 -53.35 13.08
CA HIS A 714 -7.89 -54.32 13.94
C HIS A 714 -8.10 -55.65 13.21
N HIS A 715 -7.76 -56.75 13.88
CA HIS A 715 -7.96 -58.08 13.33
C HIS A 715 -9.40 -58.57 13.54
N VAL A 716 -10.18 -58.63 12.46
CA VAL A 716 -11.55 -59.17 12.41
C VAL A 716 -11.65 -60.30 11.39
N SER A 717 -12.33 -61.40 11.74
CA SER A 717 -12.49 -62.56 10.84
C SER A 717 -13.51 -62.27 9.72
N CYS A 718 -13.22 -62.72 8.50
CA CYS A 718 -14.17 -62.69 7.39
C CYS A 718 -15.35 -63.66 7.57
N ASP A 719 -15.31 -64.55 8.56
CA ASP A 719 -16.38 -65.50 8.87
C ASP A 719 -17.71 -64.83 9.22
N ILE A 720 -17.69 -63.55 9.60
CA ILE A 720 -18.90 -62.76 9.80
C ILE A 720 -19.81 -62.79 8.56
N PHE A 721 -19.23 -62.94 7.36
CA PHE A 721 -19.99 -62.97 6.12
C PHE A 721 -20.72 -64.30 5.88
N ASN A 722 -20.43 -65.37 6.64
CA ASN A 722 -21.17 -66.64 6.57
C ASN A 722 -22.66 -66.46 6.92
N LYS A 723 -23.00 -65.47 7.76
CA LYS A 723 -24.41 -65.12 8.07
C LYS A 723 -25.23 -64.73 6.84
N PHE A 724 -24.56 -64.25 5.80
CA PHE A 724 -25.16 -63.82 4.54
C PHE A 724 -25.12 -64.90 3.46
N LYS A 725 -24.70 -66.14 3.79
CA LYS A 725 -24.73 -67.30 2.92
C LYS A 725 -25.95 -68.20 3.17
N ASP A 726 -26.37 -68.91 2.13
CA ASP A 726 -27.43 -69.92 2.19
C ASP A 726 -26.91 -71.29 2.69
N ASP A 727 -27.82 -72.25 2.87
CA ASP A 727 -27.48 -73.60 3.34
C ASP A 727 -26.57 -74.38 2.37
N LYS A 728 -26.40 -73.88 1.14
CA LYS A 728 -25.50 -74.45 0.12
C LYS A 728 -24.12 -73.78 0.13
N GLY A 729 -23.90 -72.82 1.04
CA GLY A 729 -22.65 -72.08 1.18
C GLY A 729 -22.45 -70.95 0.18
N ASN A 730 -23.47 -70.52 -0.57
CA ASN A 730 -23.37 -69.40 -1.51
C ASN A 730 -23.99 -68.13 -0.90
N PHE A 731 -23.54 -66.93 -1.30
CA PHE A 731 -24.20 -65.69 -0.89
C PHE A 731 -25.70 -65.66 -1.27
N LYS A 732 -26.56 -65.30 -0.31
CA LYS A 732 -28.02 -65.33 -0.44
C LYS A 732 -28.49 -64.50 -1.64
N GLU A 733 -29.36 -65.08 -2.46
CA GLU A 733 -30.02 -64.42 -3.59
C GLU A 733 -30.75 -63.13 -3.20
N SER A 734 -31.28 -63.06 -1.98
CA SER A 734 -31.96 -61.87 -1.46
C SER A 734 -31.07 -60.63 -1.34
N LEU A 735 -29.74 -60.78 -1.34
CA LEU A 735 -28.79 -59.65 -1.27
C LEU A 735 -28.68 -58.90 -2.60
N LYS A 736 -29.12 -59.51 -3.70
CA LYS A 736 -29.05 -58.92 -5.04
C LYS A 736 -29.92 -57.69 -5.21
N SER A 737 -30.80 -57.37 -4.26
CA SER A 737 -31.57 -56.11 -4.27
C SER A 737 -30.97 -55.04 -3.35
N ASP A 738 -30.02 -55.36 -2.47
CA ASP A 738 -29.38 -54.44 -1.54
C ASP A 738 -28.13 -53.81 -2.16
N MET A 739 -28.32 -52.78 -2.98
CA MET A 739 -27.23 -52.07 -3.65
C MET A 739 -26.17 -51.54 -2.66
N CYS A 740 -26.61 -50.95 -1.54
CA CYS A 740 -25.72 -50.35 -0.54
C CYS A 740 -24.90 -51.42 0.18
N GLY A 741 -25.53 -52.52 0.59
CA GLY A 741 -24.85 -53.69 1.15
C GLY A 741 -23.85 -54.30 0.20
N MET A 742 -24.21 -54.42 -1.08
CA MET A 742 -23.33 -54.97 -2.12
C MET A 742 -22.10 -54.10 -2.41
N LEU A 743 -22.27 -52.78 -2.49
CA LEU A 743 -21.13 -51.84 -2.64
C LEU A 743 -20.22 -51.89 -1.41
N SER A 744 -20.80 -51.90 -0.20
CA SER A 744 -20.03 -51.96 1.05
C SER A 744 -19.27 -53.29 1.16
N LEU A 745 -19.90 -54.42 0.82
CA LEU A 745 -19.27 -55.74 0.80
C LEU A 745 -18.13 -55.82 -0.24
N TYR A 746 -18.34 -55.26 -1.43
CA TYR A 746 -17.29 -55.22 -2.46
C TYR A 746 -16.06 -54.46 -1.95
N GLU A 747 -16.24 -53.27 -1.38
CA GLU A 747 -15.16 -52.45 -0.81
C GLU A 747 -14.47 -53.16 0.38
N ALA A 748 -15.24 -53.79 1.26
CA ALA A 748 -14.73 -54.56 2.39
C ALA A 748 -13.85 -55.74 1.93
N ALA A 749 -14.30 -56.47 0.91
CA ALA A 749 -13.59 -57.63 0.39
C ALA A 749 -12.27 -57.28 -0.32
N GLN A 750 -12.02 -56.01 -0.67
CA GLN A 750 -10.72 -55.57 -1.20
C GLN A 750 -9.60 -55.57 -0.14
N LEU A 751 -9.94 -55.72 1.15
CA LEU A 751 -9.00 -55.89 2.26
C LEU A 751 -8.71 -57.37 2.56
N ILE A 752 -8.86 -58.21 1.55
CA ILE A 752 -8.60 -59.65 1.62
C ILE A 752 -7.15 -59.95 1.97
N LEU A 753 -6.94 -60.95 2.83
CA LEU A 753 -5.66 -61.56 3.13
C LEU A 753 -5.57 -62.97 2.52
N HIS A 754 -4.35 -63.49 2.37
CA HIS A 754 -4.15 -64.83 1.81
C HIS A 754 -4.88 -65.91 2.63
N GLY A 755 -5.70 -66.72 1.95
CA GLY A 755 -6.46 -67.83 2.55
C GLY A 755 -7.89 -67.50 2.97
N GLU A 756 -8.42 -66.34 2.60
CA GLU A 756 -9.78 -65.91 2.92
C GLU A 756 -10.75 -66.11 1.73
N ASP A 757 -11.03 -67.37 1.40
CA ASP A 757 -11.85 -67.78 0.25
C ASP A 757 -13.24 -67.10 0.22
N ILE A 758 -13.81 -66.80 1.40
CA ILE A 758 -15.09 -66.11 1.54
C ILE A 758 -15.06 -64.72 0.89
N LEU A 759 -13.94 -64.00 1.00
CA LEU A 759 -13.79 -62.67 0.42
C LEU A 759 -13.52 -62.74 -1.08
N GLU A 760 -12.82 -63.77 -1.58
CA GLU A 760 -12.69 -64.01 -3.02
C GLU A 760 -14.07 -64.23 -3.65
N GLU A 761 -14.88 -65.11 -3.03
CA GLU A 761 -16.27 -65.33 -3.46
C GLU A 761 -17.11 -64.05 -3.34
N ALA A 762 -16.91 -63.26 -2.29
CA ALA A 762 -17.61 -61.98 -2.12
C ALA A 762 -17.26 -60.99 -3.24
N ILE A 763 -16.00 -60.90 -3.65
CA ILE A 763 -15.55 -60.06 -4.78
C ILE A 763 -16.26 -60.50 -6.06
N ASP A 764 -16.26 -61.80 -6.38
CA ASP A 764 -16.87 -62.32 -7.60
C ASP A 764 -18.39 -62.13 -7.62
N PHE A 765 -19.05 -62.45 -6.50
CA PHE A 765 -20.49 -62.28 -6.31
C PHE A 765 -20.89 -60.81 -6.45
N THR A 766 -20.25 -59.92 -5.70
CA THR A 766 -20.58 -58.50 -5.71
C THR A 766 -20.24 -57.84 -7.05
N ALA A 767 -19.08 -58.13 -7.64
CA ALA A 767 -18.71 -57.56 -8.94
C ALA A 767 -19.67 -57.97 -10.05
N THR A 768 -20.10 -59.23 -10.08
CA THR A 768 -21.05 -59.74 -11.08
C THR A 768 -22.40 -59.04 -10.97
N HIS A 769 -22.95 -58.97 -9.76
CA HIS A 769 -24.27 -58.39 -9.54
C HIS A 769 -24.28 -56.86 -9.63
N LEU A 770 -23.23 -56.17 -9.18
CA LEU A 770 -23.10 -54.72 -9.34
C LEU A 770 -22.98 -54.32 -10.81
N LYS A 771 -22.27 -55.09 -11.65
CA LYS A 771 -22.22 -54.86 -13.11
C LYS A 771 -23.61 -55.00 -13.75
N LEU A 772 -24.37 -56.03 -13.35
CA LEU A 772 -25.75 -56.23 -13.82
C LEU A 772 -26.67 -55.08 -13.37
N MET A 773 -26.56 -54.64 -12.11
CA MET A 773 -27.32 -53.49 -11.60
C MET A 773 -26.99 -52.21 -12.37
N ALA A 774 -25.71 -51.92 -12.60
CA ALA A 774 -25.29 -50.74 -13.34
C ALA A 774 -25.83 -50.71 -14.78
N GLY A 775 -26.00 -51.87 -15.42
CA GLY A 775 -26.63 -51.99 -16.74
C GLY A 775 -28.15 -51.79 -16.76
N ASN A 776 -28.82 -51.97 -15.61
CA ASN A 776 -30.28 -51.93 -15.49
C ASN A 776 -30.82 -50.68 -14.75
N ILE A 777 -29.95 -49.82 -14.21
CA ILE A 777 -30.34 -48.61 -13.48
C ILE A 777 -30.61 -47.46 -14.47
N ASN A 778 -31.78 -46.83 -14.33
CA ASN A 778 -32.18 -45.68 -15.16
C ASN A 778 -31.46 -44.37 -14.80
N ASN A 779 -30.79 -44.29 -13.64
CA ASN A 779 -30.03 -43.11 -13.20
C ASN A 779 -28.55 -43.22 -13.66
N PRO A 780 -28.09 -42.40 -14.63
CA PRO A 780 -26.73 -42.47 -15.15
C PRO A 780 -25.65 -42.20 -14.10
N LEU A 781 -25.94 -41.33 -13.10
CA LEU A 781 -24.98 -40.98 -12.05
C LEU A 781 -24.74 -42.17 -11.12
N THR A 782 -25.79 -42.87 -10.72
CA THR A 782 -25.70 -44.08 -9.88
C THR A 782 -24.99 -45.20 -10.62
N ALA A 783 -25.27 -45.41 -11.91
CA ALA A 783 -24.56 -46.38 -12.73
C ALA A 783 -23.05 -46.06 -12.84
N GLN A 784 -22.69 -44.78 -13.04
CA GLN A 784 -21.29 -44.34 -13.06
C GLN A 784 -20.59 -44.48 -11.71
N GLN A 785 -21.30 -44.34 -10.59
CA GLN A 785 -20.76 -44.57 -9.25
C GLN A 785 -20.42 -46.06 -9.06
N ILE A 786 -21.32 -46.96 -9.43
CA ILE A 786 -21.10 -48.41 -9.33
C ILE A 786 -19.91 -48.83 -10.20
N LEU A 787 -19.88 -48.40 -11.47
CA LEU A 787 -18.78 -48.73 -12.38
C LEU A 787 -17.43 -48.17 -11.92
N HIS A 788 -17.44 -47.01 -11.24
CA HIS A 788 -16.21 -46.45 -10.68
C HIS A 788 -15.70 -47.25 -9.50
N VAL A 789 -16.55 -47.60 -8.54
CA VAL A 789 -16.18 -48.45 -7.39
C VAL A 789 -15.57 -49.77 -7.87
N LEU A 790 -16.19 -50.40 -8.89
CA LEU A 790 -15.68 -51.64 -9.48
C LEU A 790 -14.33 -51.50 -10.21
N LYS A 791 -13.99 -50.28 -10.64
CA LYS A 791 -12.74 -50.00 -11.34
C LYS A 791 -11.63 -49.55 -10.38
N TRP A 792 -11.99 -48.73 -9.41
CA TRP A 792 -11.10 -48.09 -8.45
C TRP A 792 -11.68 -48.23 -7.04
N PRO A 793 -11.53 -49.41 -6.41
CA PRO A 793 -11.97 -49.58 -5.04
C PRO A 793 -11.20 -48.65 -4.10
N LEU A 794 -11.84 -48.21 -3.01
CA LEU A 794 -11.31 -47.19 -2.11
C LEU A 794 -9.90 -47.50 -1.60
N HIS A 795 -9.64 -48.75 -1.23
CA HIS A 795 -8.32 -49.17 -0.72
C HIS A 795 -7.20 -49.10 -1.79
N LYS A 796 -7.55 -49.15 -3.08
CA LYS A 796 -6.61 -49.15 -4.21
C LYS A 796 -6.55 -47.80 -4.93
N ALA A 797 -7.40 -46.85 -4.56
CA ALA A 797 -7.51 -45.55 -5.20
C ALA A 797 -6.62 -44.48 -4.54
N VAL A 798 -6.29 -43.42 -5.28
CA VAL A 798 -5.55 -42.27 -4.73
C VAL A 798 -6.49 -41.45 -3.83
N PRO A 799 -6.25 -41.34 -2.51
CA PRO A 799 -7.23 -40.81 -1.57
C PRO A 799 -7.77 -39.43 -1.96
N ARG A 800 -6.89 -38.50 -2.35
CA ARG A 800 -7.29 -37.12 -2.69
C ARG A 800 -8.14 -37.01 -3.95
N ILE A 801 -7.97 -37.91 -4.92
CA ILE A 801 -8.83 -37.94 -6.13
C ILE A 801 -10.24 -38.40 -5.73
N GLU A 802 -10.33 -39.43 -4.90
CA GLU A 802 -11.61 -39.93 -4.40
C GLU A 802 -12.31 -38.94 -3.49
N THR A 803 -11.57 -38.24 -2.61
CA THR A 803 -12.11 -37.15 -1.79
C THR A 803 -12.80 -36.09 -2.63
N ARG A 804 -12.15 -35.60 -3.70
CA ARG A 804 -12.76 -34.60 -4.60
C ARG A 804 -14.07 -35.09 -5.20
N ARG A 805 -14.12 -36.36 -5.61
CA ARG A 805 -15.34 -36.97 -6.14
C ARG A 805 -16.41 -37.11 -5.07
N TYR A 806 -16.06 -37.58 -3.88
CA TYR A 806 -17.00 -37.77 -2.78
C TYR A 806 -17.60 -36.44 -2.29
N ILE A 807 -16.79 -35.37 -2.22
CA ILE A 807 -17.27 -34.00 -1.93
C ILE A 807 -18.39 -33.56 -2.88
N SER A 808 -18.36 -33.98 -4.16
CA SER A 808 -19.37 -33.57 -5.15
C SER A 808 -20.72 -34.27 -4.98
N ILE A 809 -20.77 -35.40 -4.27
CA ILE A 809 -21.96 -36.24 -4.11
C ILE A 809 -22.47 -36.32 -2.66
N TYR A 810 -21.66 -35.93 -1.68
CA TYR A 810 -22.02 -35.94 -0.27
C TYR A 810 -23.02 -34.84 0.08
N GLN A 811 -24.11 -35.18 0.79
CA GLN A 811 -25.19 -34.24 1.12
C GLN A 811 -25.64 -34.29 2.59
N ASP A 812 -25.15 -35.26 3.38
CA ASP A 812 -25.77 -35.61 4.67
C ASP A 812 -25.43 -34.64 5.82
N ASN A 813 -24.23 -34.06 5.84
CA ASN A 813 -23.81 -33.10 6.87
C ASN A 813 -23.19 -31.85 6.23
N GLN A 814 -23.90 -30.73 6.30
CA GLN A 814 -23.46 -29.46 5.70
C GLN A 814 -22.21 -28.89 6.38
N ALA A 815 -22.05 -29.05 7.69
CA ALA A 815 -20.88 -28.59 8.41
C ALA A 815 -19.64 -29.39 8.00
N LEU A 816 -19.76 -30.71 7.93
CA LEU A 816 -18.69 -31.60 7.50
C LEU A 816 -18.33 -31.38 6.02
N LEU A 817 -19.32 -31.20 5.15
CA LEU A 817 -19.09 -30.87 3.73
C LEU A 817 -18.39 -29.52 3.56
N ARG A 818 -18.77 -28.52 4.36
CA ARG A 818 -18.16 -27.19 4.33
C ARG A 818 -16.70 -27.26 4.78
N LEU A 819 -16.42 -27.99 5.87
CA LEU A 819 -15.07 -28.23 6.36
C LEU A 819 -14.22 -28.91 5.29
N ALA A 820 -14.73 -29.98 4.67
CA ALA A 820 -14.03 -30.73 3.63
C ALA A 820 -13.65 -29.86 2.41
N LYS A 821 -14.56 -28.97 1.97
CA LYS A 821 -14.29 -28.05 0.85
C LYS A 821 -13.20 -27.03 1.19
N LEU A 822 -13.26 -26.45 2.38
CA LEU A 822 -12.26 -25.47 2.84
C LEU A 822 -10.89 -26.13 3.00
N ASP A 823 -10.83 -27.27 3.67
CA ASP A 823 -9.62 -28.05 3.89
C ASP A 823 -8.94 -28.46 2.58
N PHE A 824 -9.74 -28.99 1.64
CA PHE A 824 -9.26 -29.40 0.32
C PHE A 824 -8.62 -28.23 -0.45
N ASN A 825 -9.23 -27.05 -0.39
CA ASN A 825 -8.70 -25.86 -1.06
C ASN A 825 -7.42 -25.34 -0.40
N LEU A 826 -7.36 -25.36 0.94
CA LEU A 826 -6.18 -24.93 1.70
C LEU A 826 -4.97 -25.81 1.38
N LEU A 827 -5.14 -27.14 1.42
CA LEU A 827 -4.08 -28.08 1.04
C LEU A 827 -3.70 -27.98 -0.43
N GLN A 828 -4.66 -27.72 -1.33
CA GLN A 828 -4.33 -27.48 -2.74
C GLN A 828 -3.45 -26.24 -2.91
N ALA A 829 -3.72 -25.16 -2.17
CA ALA A 829 -2.89 -23.96 -2.19
C ALA A 829 -1.48 -24.25 -1.66
N LEU A 830 -1.38 -25.02 -0.56
CA LEU A 830 -0.10 -25.46 0.00
C LEU A 830 0.72 -26.28 -1.01
N HIS A 831 0.13 -27.32 -1.63
CA HIS A 831 0.85 -28.14 -2.61
C HIS A 831 1.27 -27.34 -3.85
N LYS A 832 0.48 -26.34 -4.27
CA LYS A 832 0.88 -25.44 -5.37
C LYS A 832 2.10 -24.61 -4.99
N LYS A 833 2.15 -24.11 -3.76
CA LYS A 833 3.31 -23.38 -3.22
C LYS A 833 4.55 -24.28 -3.19
N GLU A 834 4.44 -25.49 -2.65
CA GLU A 834 5.54 -26.47 -2.60
C GLU A 834 6.04 -26.86 -4.00
N LEU A 835 5.13 -27.03 -4.97
CA LEU A 835 5.50 -27.30 -6.37
C LEU A 835 6.23 -26.11 -7.01
N CYS A 836 5.82 -24.87 -6.71
CA CYS A 836 6.54 -23.68 -7.18
C CYS A 836 7.97 -23.66 -6.62
N GLU A 837 8.14 -23.89 -5.31
CA GLU A 837 9.43 -23.94 -4.63
C GLU A 837 10.36 -25.06 -5.14
N LEU A 838 9.81 -26.18 -5.63
CA LEU A 838 10.58 -27.29 -6.23
C LEU A 838 10.93 -27.06 -7.71
N SER A 839 10.31 -26.07 -8.35
CA SER A 839 10.51 -25.75 -9.77
C SER A 839 11.42 -24.56 -10.04
N GLU A 840 11.80 -23.85 -8.98
CA GLU A 840 12.90 -22.87 -8.93
C GLU A 840 14.19 -23.57 -8.48
#